data_AF-A0A0S6X9S5-F1
#
_entry.id   AF-A0A0S6X9S5-F1
#
_cell.length_a   1.000
_cell.length_b   1.000
_cell.length_c   1.000
_cell.angle_alpha   90.00
_cell.angle_beta   90.00
_cell.angle_gamma   90.00
#
_symmetry.space_group_name_H-M   'P 1'
#
loop_
_entity.id
_entity.type
_entity.pdbx_description
1 polymer ?
#
loop_
_entity_poly.entity_id
_entity_poly.type
_entity_poly.pdbx_seq_one_letter_code
_entity_poly.pdbx_strand_id
1 'polypeptide(L)'
;MNGTPRLSSRFPETPQSTRPLGRTSYGGDARLRPVLPDVSALKKHAANNGPLIPLDTVDAPQQRLLVVSFYVALLAWRLYDFHNLIEEDAESLWMFMKWVAIDGVFLFGLPELRIPWLEWSSNTMALVFLAHALVDGILMFRIPIPLGAALVSLSKLVYDREVTISGSKVKYSNVIHDSSLLLGRQIIKILPEGSATLNPGKQAFCLGGSTTQIYLPVRINQTEPISMNLVRFDLETNQNETSTFSSSQIKRLLKEAKKNGQPAAVEGLYTIRLPVKKAGLYRLGKVIDKTGLEVRRRVVADTFIVQCPGAIIKPLSQNKCRGELSNVELEVTGTPPLRVKYRKLVNQVEQEAYLQSIQPEDLVSPLAQTDSAALVPASKVDATWARPQSVTVPLSESLSTSGKWAFSLEEVQDAFGNKVSYSSRDHDKEERQHSHSPHLHQVITVHERPTVVLNGCSPQRPLKVARGRQVVLPLQLGSTGKGGLLESAYELEYHFTPESKLSSDGDHDERPRLESLAIRGSNQKPKIKEAGLYTLKSVSTEFCSGEVLEPASCLLQNPPEPGLKIEHHEIADKCAQKAVGLRVDFHLTGTPPFQIQCRMTRKGDNQAAIQSFDIKGLRGQADLTPPDAGHYTYHFIEVSDATYKAHSLLDQNLVLEQDVKPSAHASFVKSAERKICIDESVRFRVRLRGEGPFTVEYELVQGSNRKSYKIAGIKEGEFEIETEPLTKGGDYTLSLSSVTDGMGCKEALGQEAKINVRHQRPKAGFGLIEGSRDVHALENKKVSLPIKLTGEGPWTVEYQKTGQSSQRMRQQLRQPNDKIEVNGEGTFELLSMRDAICPGVIDPKAKSIKIDWIGRPGLKVLETVFEKVSGPTYHKYDICEGEDDSVDLYLSGSPPFEVKYEEHYKPEKGAKALKSKSLKTAGSVSSIRMDTAQAGLVEYKFSELADYNYEHSRQHFTPIVIQQRVNPRPSARFVQPGKTYSYCTSLSPSVETIPIQLSGTPPFSIDYEVRHSGKSSPRVHTISDINSHVYNIQIPASELTAGTSAVFLRKVTDARTCTRTLPSTEPRVQISVHAAPSITPLQPKHDFCVGERLGYSLNGVAPFTIYYTFGGKTRKATSSSTTFQRLAETAGVFEITAVSDAGSGCKAEVNLSATIHGRPSARVSEGRETEQDIHEGGSADIEFKFGGVGPWEFTWARFKLEGKGKKGAVLEMRSEMSESDTFRLRAGEEGIYEVARVKDRYCETRREGVEMGKEEVRKRLTN
;
A
#
# COMPACT_ATOMS: atom_id res chain seq x y z
N MET A 1 -19.58 -24.09 -41.01
CA MET A 1 -20.20 -23.67 -39.73
C MET A 1 -20.17 -22.16 -39.71
N ASN A 2 -21.03 -21.44 -40.42
CA ASN A 2 -22.51 -21.35 -40.40
C ASN A 2 -22.94 -20.18 -39.48
N GLY A 3 -23.64 -19.13 -39.93
CA GLY A 3 -24.23 -18.92 -41.26
C GLY A 3 -24.40 -17.46 -41.73
N THR A 4 -24.60 -17.35 -43.05
CA THR A 4 -24.79 -16.19 -43.95
C THR A 4 -26.30 -15.92 -44.21
N PRO A 5 -26.79 -15.10 -45.21
CA PRO A 5 -26.18 -14.17 -46.19
C PRO A 5 -26.86 -12.74 -46.10
N ARG A 6 -27.22 -11.89 -47.10
CA ARG A 6 -27.21 -11.84 -48.60
C ARG A 6 -27.51 -10.40 -49.15
N LEU A 7 -27.31 -10.20 -50.47
CA LEU A 7 -27.86 -9.21 -51.44
C LEU A 7 -27.14 -7.82 -51.52
N SER A 8 -26.56 -7.29 -52.61
CA SER A 8 -26.80 -7.26 -54.10
C SER A 8 -27.64 -6.03 -54.58
N SER A 9 -27.50 -5.42 -55.79
CA SER A 9 -26.92 -5.89 -57.08
C SER A 9 -26.72 -4.76 -58.17
N ARG A 10 -25.75 -4.95 -59.10
CA ARG A 10 -25.68 -4.54 -60.56
C ARG A 10 -25.78 -3.02 -60.94
N PHE A 11 -24.88 -2.38 -61.72
CA PHE A 11 -24.31 -2.58 -63.11
C PHE A 11 -25.27 -2.20 -64.27
N PRO A 12 -24.81 -1.62 -65.43
CA PRO A 12 -23.45 -1.22 -65.90
C PRO A 12 -23.29 0.34 -66.08
N GLU A 13 -22.63 1.08 -67.02
CA GLU A 13 -21.95 0.95 -68.36
C GLU A 13 -20.76 1.96 -68.56
N THR A 14 -20.17 2.10 -69.78
CA THR A 14 -18.93 2.86 -70.19
C THR A 14 -18.98 3.27 -71.71
N PRO A 15 -17.98 3.85 -72.47
CA PRO A 15 -16.51 4.00 -72.25
C PRO A 15 -15.69 5.19 -72.89
N GLN A 16 -14.36 5.26 -72.57
CA GLN A 16 -13.18 5.68 -73.41
C GLN A 16 -13.03 7.16 -73.91
N SER A 17 -11.87 7.70 -74.34
CA SER A 17 -10.40 7.44 -74.16
C SER A 17 -9.56 8.70 -74.59
N THR A 18 -8.21 8.69 -74.61
CA THR A 18 -7.37 9.89 -74.88
C THR A 18 -6.09 9.72 -75.76
N ARG A 19 -5.80 10.74 -76.61
CA ARG A 19 -4.51 11.08 -77.30
C ARG A 19 -3.96 10.04 -78.34
N PRO A 20 -2.88 10.29 -79.13
CA PRO A 20 -1.90 11.42 -79.17
C PRO A 20 -1.52 12.02 -80.58
N LEU A 21 -0.61 13.02 -80.58
CA LEU A 21 0.50 13.37 -81.54
C LEU A 21 0.41 13.15 -83.08
N GLY A 22 0.94 14.11 -83.88
CA GLY A 22 1.56 13.76 -85.20
C GLY A 22 1.68 14.80 -86.34
N ARG A 23 2.70 15.67 -86.31
CA ARG A 23 3.35 16.49 -87.39
C ARG A 23 3.09 16.24 -88.91
N THR A 24 3.29 17.33 -89.70
CA THR A 24 3.80 17.41 -91.13
C THR A 24 2.91 16.91 -92.31
N SER A 25 2.96 17.41 -93.57
CA SER A 25 3.66 18.58 -94.21
C SER A 25 3.23 18.85 -95.68
N TYR A 26 3.05 20.14 -96.06
CA TYR A 26 3.21 20.79 -97.41
C TYR A 26 2.28 20.49 -98.63
N GLY A 27 2.03 21.56 -99.42
CA GLY A 27 1.55 21.58 -100.83
C GLY A 27 0.02 21.62 -101.05
N GLY A 28 -0.56 22.40 -101.97
CA GLY A 28 -0.04 23.43 -102.90
C GLY A 28 -1.15 24.02 -103.82
N ASP A 29 -0.86 25.14 -104.52
CA ASP A 29 -1.60 25.78 -105.65
C ASP A 29 -3.12 26.13 -105.54
N ALA A 30 -3.72 27.19 -106.10
CA ALA A 30 -3.41 28.48 -106.74
C ALA A 30 -4.74 29.00 -107.37
N ARG A 31 -4.83 30.29 -107.79
CA ARG A 31 -5.90 30.93 -108.63
C ARG A 31 -7.27 31.20 -107.93
N LEU A 32 -8.09 32.21 -108.27
CA LEU A 32 -7.98 33.44 -109.12
C LEU A 32 -9.05 34.49 -108.66
N ARG A 33 -8.99 35.76 -109.12
CA ARG A 33 -10.03 36.83 -108.91
C ARG A 33 -11.08 36.82 -110.04
N PRO A 34 -12.33 37.35 -109.87
CA PRO A 34 -12.60 38.77 -110.24
C PRO A 34 -13.81 39.52 -109.58
N VAL A 35 -13.76 40.87 -109.61
CA VAL A 35 -14.89 41.87 -109.75
C VAL A 35 -15.91 42.13 -108.60
N LEU A 36 -16.47 43.36 -108.59
CA LEU A 36 -17.41 43.96 -107.62
C LEU A 36 -18.81 44.22 -108.25
N PRO A 37 -19.91 44.25 -107.46
CA PRO A 37 -21.22 44.76 -107.86
C PRO A 37 -21.54 46.19 -107.34
N ASP A 38 -22.64 46.77 -107.85
CA ASP A 38 -23.07 48.18 -107.69
C ASP A 38 -23.83 48.45 -106.35
N VAL A 39 -23.67 49.66 -105.80
CA VAL A 39 -24.22 50.11 -104.50
C VAL A 39 -25.65 50.71 -104.63
N SER A 40 -26.08 51.06 -105.84
CA SER A 40 -27.35 51.77 -106.09
C SER A 40 -28.63 50.95 -105.81
N ALA A 41 -28.54 49.61 -105.80
CA ALA A 41 -29.71 48.72 -105.76
C ALA A 41 -30.39 48.57 -104.38
N LEU A 42 -29.66 48.76 -103.27
CA LEU A 42 -30.15 48.40 -101.93
C LEU A 42 -31.10 49.41 -101.26
N LYS A 43 -31.34 50.57 -101.88
CA LYS A 43 -31.98 51.73 -101.23
C LYS A 43 -33.53 51.72 -101.18
N LYS A 44 -34.18 50.57 -101.43
CA LYS A 44 -35.66 50.47 -101.62
C LYS A 44 -36.45 49.61 -100.63
N HIS A 45 -35.81 49.01 -99.61
CA HIS A 45 -36.51 48.20 -98.59
C HIS A 45 -36.24 48.68 -97.15
N ALA A 46 -36.51 49.96 -96.90
CA ALA A 46 -36.55 50.55 -95.57
C ALA A 46 -37.89 51.29 -95.36
N ALA A 47 -38.95 50.55 -95.01
CA ALA A 47 -40.28 51.08 -94.71
C ALA A 47 -41.15 50.08 -93.92
N ASN A 48 -40.94 49.96 -92.60
CA ASN A 48 -42.00 49.75 -91.58
C ASN A 48 -41.48 49.50 -90.15
N ASN A 49 -40.19 49.17 -89.95
CA ASN A 49 -39.58 49.11 -88.61
C ASN A 49 -38.61 50.28 -88.43
N GLY A 50 -38.94 51.20 -87.52
CA GLY A 50 -38.09 52.32 -87.11
C GLY A 50 -38.12 52.52 -85.60
N PRO A 51 -37.23 53.37 -85.06
CA PRO A 51 -37.20 53.71 -83.62
C PRO A 51 -38.50 54.33 -83.14
N LEU A 52 -38.83 54.11 -81.86
CA LEU A 52 -40.06 54.61 -81.25
C LEU A 52 -40.03 56.15 -81.08
N ILE A 53 -38.84 56.76 -81.14
CA ILE A 53 -38.61 58.19 -81.36
C ILE A 53 -38.06 58.35 -82.79
N PRO A 54 -38.78 59.02 -83.73
CA PRO A 54 -38.32 59.20 -85.10
C PRO A 54 -36.94 59.87 -85.19
N LEU A 55 -36.08 59.38 -86.09
CA LEU A 55 -34.71 59.91 -86.26
C LEU A 55 -34.68 61.37 -86.76
N ASP A 56 -35.79 61.86 -87.31
CA ASP A 56 -35.96 63.23 -87.76
C ASP A 56 -36.16 64.24 -86.60
N THR A 57 -36.45 63.77 -85.38
CA THR A 57 -36.63 64.63 -84.19
C THR A 57 -35.43 64.63 -83.25
N VAL A 58 -34.76 63.47 -83.09
CA VAL A 58 -33.51 63.32 -82.33
C VAL A 58 -32.65 62.30 -83.06
N ASP A 59 -31.40 62.64 -83.39
CA ASP A 59 -30.53 61.76 -84.16
C ASP A 59 -30.07 60.52 -83.35
N ALA A 60 -29.73 59.42 -84.04
CA ALA A 60 -29.33 58.18 -83.36
C ALA A 60 -28.14 58.37 -82.38
N PRO A 61 -27.11 59.19 -82.67
CA PRO A 61 -26.12 59.63 -81.69
C PRO A 61 -26.70 60.27 -80.42
N GLN A 62 -27.60 61.25 -80.50
CA GLN A 62 -28.21 61.87 -79.32
C GLN A 62 -29.15 60.92 -78.58
N GLN A 63 -29.93 60.08 -79.26
CA GLN A 63 -30.75 59.06 -78.62
C GLN A 63 -29.89 58.10 -77.77
N ARG A 64 -28.74 57.65 -78.31
CA ARG A 64 -27.75 56.86 -77.56
C ARG A 64 -27.13 57.64 -76.40
N LEU A 65 -26.79 58.91 -76.61
CA LEU A 65 -26.20 59.76 -75.57
C LEU A 65 -27.16 59.98 -74.40
N LEU A 66 -28.46 60.20 -74.66
CA LEU A 66 -29.50 60.29 -73.64
C LEU A 66 -29.65 58.98 -72.84
N VAL A 67 -29.66 57.83 -73.52
CA VAL A 67 -29.66 56.50 -72.87
C VAL A 67 -28.43 56.32 -71.98
N VAL A 68 -27.24 56.68 -72.46
CA VAL A 68 -25.98 56.58 -71.68
C VAL A 68 -25.98 57.57 -70.51
N SER A 69 -26.48 58.79 -70.68
CA SER A 69 -26.63 59.77 -69.59
C SER A 69 -27.59 59.29 -68.51
N PHE A 70 -28.70 58.66 -68.88
CA PHE A 70 -29.64 58.06 -67.94
C PHE A 70 -29.02 56.87 -67.18
N TYR A 71 -28.28 56.00 -67.87
CA TYR A 71 -27.51 54.92 -67.24
C TYR A 71 -26.44 55.45 -66.26
N VAL A 72 -25.73 56.53 -66.62
CA VAL A 72 -24.76 57.19 -65.72
C VAL A 72 -25.45 57.79 -64.49
N ALA A 73 -26.67 58.32 -64.62
CA ALA A 73 -27.47 58.79 -63.48
C ALA A 73 -27.91 57.62 -62.56
N LEU A 74 -28.32 56.48 -63.13
CA LEU A 74 -28.61 55.26 -62.37
C LEU A 74 -27.35 54.71 -61.66
N LEU A 75 -26.20 54.74 -62.32
CA LEU A 75 -24.91 54.34 -61.73
C LEU A 75 -24.52 55.25 -60.55
N ALA A 76 -24.71 56.57 -60.70
CA ALA A 76 -24.43 57.53 -59.63
C ALA A 76 -25.36 57.31 -58.41
N TRP A 77 -26.65 57.04 -58.64
CA TRP A 77 -27.58 56.70 -57.57
C TRP A 77 -27.22 55.36 -56.89
N ARG A 78 -26.80 54.35 -57.66
CA ARG A 78 -26.34 53.06 -57.10
C ARG A 78 -25.09 53.21 -56.21
N LEU A 79 -24.15 54.06 -56.61
CA LEU A 79 -22.97 54.37 -55.81
C LEU A 79 -23.31 55.18 -54.55
N TYR A 80 -24.33 56.04 -54.60
CA TYR A 80 -24.87 56.74 -53.43
C TYR A 80 -25.56 55.78 -52.45
N ASP A 81 -26.43 54.89 -52.94
CA ASP A 81 -27.06 53.85 -52.12
C ASP A 81 -26.02 52.91 -51.49
N PHE A 82 -24.97 52.53 -52.23
CA PHE A 82 -23.84 51.73 -51.73
C PHE A 82 -23.02 52.47 -50.66
N HIS A 83 -22.82 53.78 -50.80
CA HIS A 83 -22.17 54.60 -49.78
C HIS A 83 -23.00 54.67 -48.49
N ASN A 84 -24.32 54.86 -48.61
CA ASN A 84 -25.22 54.85 -47.46
C ASN A 84 -25.26 53.47 -46.79
N LEU A 85 -25.18 52.37 -47.55
CA LEU A 85 -25.07 50.98 -47.03
C LEU A 85 -23.74 50.70 -46.28
N ILE A 86 -22.77 51.62 -46.35
CA ILE A 86 -21.51 51.56 -45.60
C ILE A 86 -21.58 52.40 -44.32
N GLU A 87 -22.34 53.50 -44.31
CA GLU A 87 -22.47 54.40 -43.15
C GLU A 87 -23.69 54.12 -42.27
N GLU A 88 -24.78 53.62 -42.83
CA GLU A 88 -26.02 53.23 -42.16
C GLU A 88 -26.31 51.73 -42.38
N ASP A 89 -26.71 50.99 -41.34
CA ASP A 89 -26.99 49.55 -41.40
C ASP A 89 -28.36 49.23 -42.05
N ALA A 90 -28.51 49.60 -43.32
CA ALA A 90 -29.65 49.24 -44.15
C ALA A 90 -29.59 47.78 -44.64
N GLU A 91 -30.75 47.19 -44.94
CA GLU A 91 -30.82 45.77 -45.33
C GLU A 91 -30.22 45.50 -46.72
N SER A 92 -29.02 44.91 -46.73
CA SER A 92 -28.28 44.47 -47.93
C SER A 92 -29.13 43.70 -48.95
N LEU A 93 -30.02 42.81 -48.49
CA LEU A 93 -30.86 42.00 -49.38
C LEU A 93 -31.96 42.81 -50.06
N TRP A 94 -32.55 43.80 -49.38
CA TRP A 94 -33.51 44.71 -49.99
C TRP A 94 -32.86 45.61 -51.04
N MET A 95 -31.69 46.18 -50.74
CA MET A 95 -30.96 47.01 -51.71
C MET A 95 -30.48 46.21 -52.93
N PHE A 96 -30.07 44.95 -52.74
CA PHE A 96 -29.79 44.02 -53.84
C PHE A 96 -31.02 43.80 -54.73
N MET A 97 -32.18 43.43 -54.14
CA MET A 97 -33.41 43.20 -54.90
C MET A 97 -33.91 44.47 -55.62
N LYS A 98 -33.76 45.65 -55.00
CA LYS A 98 -34.06 46.95 -55.60
C LYS A 98 -33.26 47.16 -56.89
N TRP A 99 -31.94 47.02 -56.83
CA TRP A 99 -31.06 47.33 -57.97
C TRP A 99 -31.17 46.30 -59.10
N VAL A 100 -31.30 45.01 -58.77
CA VAL A 100 -31.59 43.96 -59.76
C VAL A 100 -32.93 44.21 -60.46
N ALA A 101 -33.96 44.71 -59.76
CA ALA A 101 -35.24 45.06 -60.38
C ALA A 101 -35.12 46.29 -61.31
N ILE A 102 -34.40 47.34 -60.90
CA ILE A 102 -34.18 48.54 -61.70
C ILE A 102 -33.41 48.21 -62.99
N ASP A 103 -32.34 47.40 -62.89
CA ASP A 103 -31.56 46.99 -64.06
C ASP A 103 -32.31 46.02 -64.96
N GLY A 104 -33.20 45.18 -64.41
CA GLY A 104 -34.13 44.39 -65.21
C GLY A 104 -35.04 45.29 -66.05
N VAL A 105 -35.70 46.27 -65.44
CA VAL A 105 -36.58 47.22 -66.15
C VAL A 105 -35.82 48.03 -67.20
N PHE A 106 -34.60 48.50 -66.90
CA PHE A 106 -33.79 49.26 -67.85
C PHE A 106 -33.30 48.39 -69.02
N LEU A 107 -32.65 47.26 -68.73
CA LEU A 107 -31.99 46.44 -69.77
C LEU A 107 -32.99 45.72 -70.68
N PHE A 108 -34.14 45.28 -70.17
CA PHE A 108 -35.19 44.66 -70.99
C PHE A 108 -36.16 45.70 -71.61
N GLY A 109 -36.17 46.95 -71.13
CA GLY A 109 -36.92 48.05 -71.75
C GLY A 109 -36.21 48.71 -72.95
N LEU A 110 -34.87 48.68 -72.98
CA LEU A 110 -34.07 49.29 -74.04
C LEU A 110 -34.40 48.86 -75.49
N PRO A 111 -34.65 47.57 -75.81
CA PRO A 111 -34.96 47.16 -77.17
C PRO A 111 -36.30 47.69 -77.68
N GLU A 112 -37.28 47.92 -76.79
CA GLU A 112 -38.61 48.40 -77.21
C GLU A 112 -38.53 49.82 -77.77
N LEU A 113 -37.54 50.62 -77.34
CA LEU A 113 -37.23 51.93 -77.93
C LEU A 113 -36.70 51.83 -79.38
N ARG A 114 -36.25 50.64 -79.81
CA ARG A 114 -35.77 50.32 -81.18
C ARG A 114 -34.64 51.25 -81.67
N ILE A 115 -33.76 51.65 -80.75
CA ILE A 115 -32.63 52.55 -81.03
C ILE A 115 -31.52 51.75 -81.73
N PRO A 116 -31.05 52.15 -82.93
CA PRO A 116 -30.04 51.40 -83.68
C PRO A 116 -28.77 51.15 -82.85
N TRP A 117 -28.28 49.90 -82.86
CA TRP A 117 -27.17 49.34 -82.04
C TRP A 117 -27.49 49.07 -80.55
N LEU A 118 -28.67 49.42 -80.04
CA LEU A 118 -29.17 49.02 -78.71
C LEU A 118 -30.24 47.92 -78.77
N GLU A 119 -30.62 47.49 -79.98
CA GLU A 119 -31.44 46.31 -80.26
C GLU A 119 -30.65 45.01 -80.01
N TRP A 120 -30.43 44.67 -78.74
CA TRP A 120 -29.66 43.50 -78.34
C TRP A 120 -30.48 42.21 -78.44
N SER A 121 -29.82 41.10 -78.77
CA SER A 121 -30.49 39.78 -78.77
C SER A 121 -30.88 39.36 -77.35
N SER A 122 -31.93 38.55 -77.22
CA SER A 122 -32.41 38.07 -75.90
C SER A 122 -31.30 37.42 -75.06
N ASN A 123 -30.44 36.62 -75.69
CA ASN A 123 -29.29 35.99 -75.03
C ASN A 123 -28.25 37.03 -74.57
N THR A 124 -28.02 38.09 -75.36
CA THR A 124 -27.11 39.19 -75.00
C THR A 124 -27.65 39.96 -73.80
N MET A 125 -28.95 40.28 -73.79
CA MET A 125 -29.62 40.95 -72.67
C MET A 125 -29.54 40.12 -71.39
N ALA A 126 -29.88 38.83 -71.46
CA ALA A 126 -29.80 37.93 -70.30
C ALA A 126 -28.38 37.86 -69.71
N LEU A 127 -27.34 37.83 -70.55
CA LEU A 127 -25.95 37.77 -70.12
C LEU A 127 -25.51 39.12 -69.49
N VAL A 128 -25.87 40.25 -70.09
CA VAL A 128 -25.58 41.59 -69.53
C VAL A 128 -26.34 41.82 -68.22
N PHE A 129 -27.59 41.36 -68.11
CA PHE A 129 -28.38 41.41 -66.87
C PHE A 129 -27.77 40.54 -65.76
N LEU A 130 -27.36 39.31 -66.05
CA LEU A 130 -26.66 38.45 -65.08
C LEU A 130 -25.32 39.05 -64.63
N ALA A 131 -24.61 39.75 -65.51
CA ALA A 131 -23.39 40.48 -65.15
C ALA A 131 -23.67 41.68 -64.22
N HIS A 132 -24.75 42.43 -64.44
CA HIS A 132 -25.17 43.50 -63.54
C HIS A 132 -25.62 42.96 -62.18
N ALA A 133 -26.42 41.89 -62.15
CA ALA A 133 -26.83 41.23 -60.91
C ALA A 133 -25.64 40.68 -60.11
N LEU A 134 -24.56 40.22 -60.77
CA LEU A 134 -23.31 39.86 -60.09
C LEU A 134 -22.65 41.09 -59.43
N VAL A 135 -22.58 42.22 -60.14
CA VAL A 135 -22.02 43.48 -59.62
C VAL A 135 -22.85 44.04 -58.46
N ASP A 136 -24.17 43.98 -58.54
CA ASP A 136 -25.06 44.36 -57.44
C ASP A 136 -24.90 43.44 -56.23
N GLY A 137 -24.70 42.12 -56.44
CA GLY A 137 -24.40 41.19 -55.37
C GLY A 137 -23.06 41.52 -54.68
N ILE A 138 -22.03 41.86 -55.46
CA ILE A 138 -20.72 42.28 -54.95
C ILE A 138 -20.84 43.55 -54.10
N LEU A 139 -21.53 44.58 -54.60
CA LEU A 139 -21.69 45.87 -53.92
C LEU A 139 -22.59 45.75 -52.69
N MET A 140 -23.82 45.25 -52.85
CA MET A 140 -24.85 45.29 -51.80
C MET A 140 -24.61 44.26 -50.69
N PHE A 141 -23.86 43.17 -50.94
CA PHE A 141 -23.35 42.28 -49.88
C PHE A 141 -21.91 42.62 -49.45
N ARG A 142 -21.41 43.82 -49.78
CA ARG A 142 -20.15 44.41 -49.27
C ARG A 142 -18.92 43.48 -49.48
N ILE A 143 -18.86 42.78 -50.63
CA ILE A 143 -17.81 41.80 -50.95
C ILE A 143 -16.52 42.53 -51.38
N PRO A 144 -15.39 42.37 -50.66
CA PRO A 144 -14.19 43.17 -50.91
C PRO A 144 -13.41 42.72 -52.16
N ILE A 145 -13.30 43.59 -53.16
CA ILE A 145 -12.51 43.36 -54.39
C ILE A 145 -11.23 44.23 -54.39
N PRO A 146 -10.03 43.66 -54.62
CA PRO A 146 -8.74 44.34 -54.43
C PRO A 146 -8.33 45.27 -55.60
N LEU A 147 -9.26 46.04 -56.19
CA LEU A 147 -8.98 46.93 -57.33
C LEU A 147 -8.33 48.28 -56.95
N GLY A 148 -8.48 48.74 -55.70
CA GLY A 148 -8.01 50.07 -55.26
C GLY A 148 -6.52 50.32 -55.44
N ALA A 149 -5.68 49.28 -55.35
CA ALA A 149 -4.23 49.40 -55.50
C ALA A 149 -3.80 49.89 -56.89
N ALA A 150 -4.51 49.49 -57.95
CA ALA A 150 -4.19 49.88 -59.32
C ALA A 150 -4.46 51.38 -59.57
N LEU A 151 -5.60 51.89 -59.09
CA LEU A 151 -6.00 53.29 -59.24
C LEU A 151 -5.11 54.25 -58.44
N VAL A 152 -4.67 53.85 -57.23
CA VAL A 152 -3.72 54.61 -56.42
C VAL A 152 -2.30 54.62 -57.02
N SER A 153 -1.92 53.58 -57.77
CA SER A 153 -0.63 53.56 -58.48
C SER A 153 -0.60 54.57 -59.64
N LEU A 154 -1.72 54.76 -60.35
CA LEU A 154 -1.82 55.70 -61.48
C LEU A 154 -1.77 57.17 -61.02
N SER A 155 -2.41 57.51 -59.90
CA SER A 155 -2.45 58.91 -59.41
C SER A 155 -1.09 59.40 -58.90
N LYS A 156 -0.23 58.51 -58.38
CA LYS A 156 1.14 58.85 -57.97
C LYS A 156 2.04 59.29 -59.13
N LEU A 157 1.80 58.81 -60.35
CA LEU A 157 2.66 59.11 -61.50
C LEU A 157 2.62 60.58 -61.96
N VAL A 158 1.61 61.35 -61.51
CA VAL A 158 1.32 62.72 -61.98
C VAL A 158 1.60 63.77 -60.90
N TYR A 159 1.74 63.38 -59.63
CA TYR A 159 1.65 64.28 -58.47
C TYR A 159 2.89 64.32 -57.55
N ASP A 160 4.09 64.23 -58.14
CA ASP A 160 5.35 64.41 -57.41
C ASP A 160 5.55 65.88 -56.97
N ARG A 161 5.11 66.19 -55.75
CA ARG A 161 5.17 67.51 -55.11
C ARG A 161 5.31 67.37 -53.59
N GLU A 162 6.52 67.56 -53.07
CA GLU A 162 6.86 67.38 -51.66
C GLU A 162 6.56 68.60 -50.79
N VAL A 163 6.28 68.37 -49.50
CA VAL A 163 6.00 69.44 -48.53
C VAL A 163 7.29 70.04 -48.00
N THR A 164 7.50 71.33 -48.27
CA THR A 164 8.64 72.12 -47.78
C THR A 164 8.47 72.50 -46.31
N ILE A 165 9.55 72.94 -45.65
CA ILE A 165 9.52 73.41 -44.25
C ILE A 165 8.47 74.52 -44.05
N SER A 166 8.34 75.42 -45.04
CA SER A 166 7.37 76.51 -45.05
C SER A 166 5.90 76.03 -45.18
N GLY A 167 5.68 74.80 -45.65
CA GLY A 167 4.36 74.17 -45.81
C GLY A 167 3.82 74.20 -47.24
N SER A 168 4.58 74.74 -48.20
CA SER A 168 4.25 74.73 -49.63
C SER A 168 4.57 73.36 -50.27
N LYS A 169 4.25 73.18 -51.56
CA LYS A 169 4.43 71.91 -52.30
C LYS A 169 5.24 72.08 -53.59
N VAL A 170 6.45 71.50 -53.64
CA VAL A 170 7.51 71.79 -54.64
C VAL A 170 8.05 70.50 -55.29
N LYS A 171 8.61 70.57 -56.51
CA LYS A 171 9.24 69.43 -57.23
C LYS A 171 10.71 69.23 -56.84
N TYR A 172 11.14 67.97 -56.69
CA TYR A 172 12.47 67.60 -56.19
C TYR A 172 13.58 67.55 -57.25
N SER A 173 13.28 67.10 -58.47
CA SER A 173 14.27 66.86 -59.55
C SER A 173 15.15 68.06 -59.90
N ASN A 174 14.61 69.27 -59.77
CA ASN A 174 15.27 70.51 -60.18
C ASN A 174 16.38 70.97 -59.21
N VAL A 175 16.69 70.20 -58.17
CA VAL A 175 17.59 70.61 -57.07
C VAL A 175 18.83 69.71 -56.94
N ILE A 176 19.01 68.65 -57.76
CA ILE A 176 20.04 67.61 -57.50
C ILE A 176 20.93 67.18 -58.68
N HIS A 177 20.45 67.04 -59.92
CA HIS A 177 21.19 66.26 -60.94
C HIS A 177 22.21 67.08 -61.76
N ASP A 178 23.51 66.74 -61.62
CA ASP A 178 24.66 67.15 -62.44
C ASP A 178 25.70 65.98 -62.46
N SER A 179 26.41 65.68 -63.57
CA SER A 179 26.49 64.25 -64.04
C SER A 179 27.84 63.58 -64.48
N SER A 180 29.01 63.75 -63.84
CA SER A 180 30.35 63.35 -64.41
C SER A 180 31.29 62.25 -63.68
N LEU A 181 31.24 60.86 -63.88
CA LEU A 181 31.82 59.68 -63.00
C LEU A 181 32.37 58.21 -63.56
N LEU A 182 32.32 56.99 -62.85
CA LEU A 182 33.33 55.81 -62.49
C LEU A 182 33.24 54.21 -62.95
N LEU A 183 34.08 53.13 -62.54
CA LEU A 183 34.25 51.63 -63.08
C LEU A 183 35.01 50.37 -62.28
N GLY A 184 34.88 48.97 -62.56
CA GLY A 184 35.70 47.63 -62.15
C GLY A 184 35.10 46.11 -61.68
N ARG A 185 35.81 44.88 -61.40
CA ARG A 185 35.30 43.38 -61.03
C ARG A 185 36.18 42.18 -60.23
N GLN A 186 35.70 40.91 -59.66
CA GLN A 186 36.32 39.59 -58.93
C GLN A 186 35.86 38.71 -57.51
N ILE A 187 35.33 37.38 -57.32
CA ILE A 187 33.99 36.81 -56.63
C ILE A 187 33.69 35.33 -55.75
N ILE A 188 32.80 35.00 -54.61
CA ILE A 188 32.57 33.67 -53.63
C ILE A 188 31.16 33.13 -52.74
N LYS A 189 31.00 32.21 -51.59
CA LYS A 189 29.78 31.39 -50.77
C LYS A 189 29.78 30.31 -49.38
N ILE A 190 28.78 29.99 -48.34
CA ILE A 190 28.63 28.87 -47.07
C ILE A 190 27.26 28.40 -46.03
N LEU A 191 27.12 27.38 -44.95
CA LEU A 191 25.86 26.71 -44.03
C LEU A 191 25.81 25.81 -42.49
N PRO A 192 24.68 25.20 -41.71
CA PRO A 192 24.37 24.64 -40.15
C PRO A 192 23.61 23.21 -39.43
N GLU A 193 22.98 22.98 -38.09
CA GLU A 193 22.67 21.68 -37.05
C GLU A 193 21.36 21.24 -35.91
N GLY A 194 21.23 20.21 -34.84
CA GLY A 194 20.02 19.52 -33.88
C GLY A 194 19.94 18.66 -32.33
N SER A 195 18.88 17.87 -31.66
CA SER A 195 18.72 17.08 -30.16
C SER A 195 17.51 16.02 -29.45
N ALA A 196 17.37 15.43 -28.08
CA ALA A 196 16.48 14.20 -27.34
C ALA A 196 15.64 13.98 -25.82
N THR A 197 15.41 12.76 -25.03
CA THR A 197 14.51 12.32 -23.68
C THR A 197 14.61 10.90 -22.66
N LEU A 198 13.70 10.34 -21.65
CA LEU A 198 13.78 9.25 -20.40
C LEU A 198 12.62 8.11 -19.79
N ASN A 199 12.68 7.27 -18.60
CA ASN A 199 11.87 6.08 -17.87
C ASN A 199 10.37 6.26 -17.41
N PRO A 200 9.38 5.54 -17.99
CA PRO A 200 7.96 5.90 -17.84
C PRO A 200 7.04 4.95 -17.03
N GLY A 201 7.47 3.77 -16.58
CA GLY A 201 6.55 2.65 -16.28
C GLY A 201 6.13 2.41 -14.82
N LYS A 202 6.79 3.03 -13.83
CA LYS A 202 6.63 2.75 -12.37
C LYS A 202 6.63 1.24 -12.00
N GLN A 203 7.46 0.44 -12.66
CA GLN A 203 7.63 -0.99 -12.34
C GLN A 203 8.47 -1.16 -11.07
N ALA A 204 8.10 -2.13 -10.22
CA ALA A 204 8.89 -2.56 -9.06
C ALA A 204 9.99 -3.55 -9.48
N PHE A 205 11.09 -3.58 -8.72
CA PHE A 205 12.31 -4.31 -9.04
C PHE A 205 13.02 -4.81 -7.79
N CYS A 206 13.39 -6.10 -7.76
CA CYS A 206 14.23 -6.66 -6.70
C CYS A 206 15.29 -7.64 -7.23
N LEU A 207 16.47 -7.64 -6.58
CA LEU A 207 17.60 -8.53 -6.84
C LEU A 207 17.74 -9.57 -5.73
N GLY A 208 18.11 -10.80 -6.08
CA GLY A 208 18.31 -11.89 -5.12
C GLY A 208 17.64 -13.19 -5.55
N GLY A 209 18.01 -14.30 -4.93
CA GLY A 209 17.54 -15.63 -5.32
C GLY A 209 17.87 -15.94 -6.79
N SER A 210 16.86 -15.91 -7.66
CA SER A 210 17.00 -16.16 -9.10
C SER A 210 17.29 -14.91 -9.95
N THR A 211 17.09 -13.68 -9.44
CA THR A 211 17.27 -12.44 -10.22
C THR A 211 18.66 -11.83 -10.03
N THR A 212 19.59 -12.20 -10.91
CA THR A 212 20.98 -11.71 -10.91
C THR A 212 21.22 -10.43 -11.71
N GLN A 213 20.24 -9.99 -12.51
CA GLN A 213 20.29 -8.74 -13.30
C GLN A 213 18.88 -8.25 -13.65
N ILE A 214 18.70 -6.93 -13.72
CA ILE A 214 17.44 -6.25 -14.02
C ILE A 214 17.63 -5.31 -15.21
N TYR A 215 16.54 -5.04 -15.95
CA TYR A 215 16.54 -4.30 -17.21
C TYR A 215 15.65 -3.04 -17.16
N LEU A 216 16.25 -1.90 -16.78
CA LEU A 216 15.54 -0.63 -16.58
C LEU A 216 15.13 0.03 -17.92
N PRO A 217 13.85 0.39 -18.14
CA PRO A 217 13.39 0.97 -19.40
C PRO A 217 13.69 2.48 -19.53
N VAL A 218 14.20 2.92 -20.69
CA VAL A 218 14.52 4.33 -21.01
C VAL A 218 13.91 4.71 -22.37
N ARG A 219 13.19 5.84 -22.48
CA ARG A 219 12.46 6.25 -23.69
C ARG A 219 13.06 7.51 -24.36
N ILE A 220 13.52 7.37 -25.59
CA ILE A 220 14.25 8.36 -26.41
C ILE A 220 13.31 8.92 -27.50
N ASN A 221 13.46 10.20 -27.87
CA ASN A 221 12.63 10.87 -28.86
C ASN A 221 13.48 11.80 -29.76
N GLN A 222 13.35 11.71 -31.08
CA GLN A 222 13.87 12.64 -32.10
C GLN A 222 15.41 12.80 -32.24
N THR A 223 16.21 11.88 -31.69
CA THR A 223 17.62 11.67 -32.13
C THR A 223 18.13 10.27 -31.72
N GLU A 224 19.33 9.91 -32.16
CA GLU A 224 20.05 8.69 -31.79
C GLU A 224 21.24 9.03 -30.86
N PRO A 225 21.13 8.81 -29.54
CA PRO A 225 22.18 9.17 -28.59
C PRO A 225 23.40 8.25 -28.67
N ILE A 226 24.59 8.83 -28.47
CA ILE A 226 25.89 8.12 -28.48
C ILE A 226 26.50 7.90 -27.09
N SER A 227 26.00 8.56 -26.05
CA SER A 227 26.35 8.25 -24.66
C SER A 227 25.20 8.56 -23.71
N MET A 228 25.08 7.76 -22.64
CA MET A 228 24.08 7.95 -21.58
C MET A 228 24.67 7.56 -20.22
N ASN A 229 24.48 8.40 -19.20
CA ASN A 229 24.89 8.10 -17.83
C ASN A 229 23.68 7.70 -16.98
N LEU A 230 23.90 6.78 -16.05
CA LEU A 230 22.93 6.31 -15.07
C LEU A 230 23.56 6.40 -13.67
N VAL A 231 22.92 7.10 -12.74
CA VAL A 231 23.39 7.31 -11.36
C VAL A 231 22.64 6.35 -10.44
N ARG A 232 23.36 5.71 -9.52
CA ARG A 232 22.87 4.83 -8.45
C ARG A 232 23.24 5.44 -7.09
N PHE A 233 22.28 5.55 -6.17
CA PHE A 233 22.57 5.72 -4.74
C PHE A 233 22.53 4.35 -4.06
N ASP A 234 23.52 4.07 -3.22
CA ASP A 234 23.67 2.83 -2.47
C ASP A 234 22.76 2.78 -1.24
N LEU A 235 22.15 1.63 -0.93
CA LEU A 235 21.14 1.53 0.14
C LEU A 235 21.73 1.45 1.57
N GLU A 236 23.02 1.15 1.72
CA GLU A 236 23.66 1.07 3.05
C GLU A 236 24.50 2.31 3.33
N THR A 237 25.21 2.80 2.32
CA THR A 237 26.17 3.91 2.45
C THR A 237 25.66 5.25 1.94
N ASN A 238 24.53 5.28 1.23
CA ASN A 238 23.96 6.45 0.54
C ASN A 238 24.93 7.15 -0.46
N GLN A 239 26.03 6.47 -0.84
CA GLN A 239 27.03 6.98 -1.80
C GLN A 239 26.54 6.85 -3.25
N ASN A 240 27.03 7.72 -4.13
CA ASN A 240 26.58 7.84 -5.52
C ASN A 240 27.56 7.24 -6.55
N GLU A 241 27.20 6.12 -7.16
CA GLU A 241 27.92 5.52 -8.29
C GLU A 241 27.34 6.02 -9.63
N THR A 242 28.18 6.28 -10.64
CA THR A 242 27.72 6.61 -12.00
C THR A 242 28.21 5.59 -13.03
N SER A 243 27.28 4.97 -13.75
CA SER A 243 27.54 4.06 -14.87
C SER A 243 27.34 4.76 -16.20
N THR A 244 28.34 4.73 -17.08
CA THR A 244 28.28 5.33 -18.42
C THR A 244 28.10 4.24 -19.49
N PHE A 245 27.07 4.39 -20.32
CA PHE A 245 26.81 3.55 -21.49
C PHE A 245 27.39 4.22 -22.75
N SER A 246 28.19 3.46 -23.49
CA SER A 246 28.91 3.90 -24.69
C SER A 246 28.10 3.71 -25.98
N SER A 247 28.55 4.35 -27.07
CA SER A 247 27.83 4.37 -28.35
C SER A 247 27.62 2.98 -28.96
N SER A 248 28.55 2.04 -28.74
CA SER A 248 28.44 0.65 -29.20
C SER A 248 27.34 -0.11 -28.44
N GLN A 249 27.30 0.04 -27.12
CA GLN A 249 26.26 -0.55 -26.26
C GLN A 249 24.88 0.06 -26.57
N ILE A 250 24.80 1.38 -26.76
CA ILE A 250 23.54 2.07 -27.06
C ILE A 250 23.02 1.68 -28.45
N LYS A 251 23.89 1.63 -29.48
CA LYS A 251 23.52 1.13 -30.83
C LYS A 251 23.01 -0.31 -30.78
N ARG A 252 23.62 -1.18 -29.95
CA ARG A 252 23.13 -2.55 -29.73
C ARG A 252 21.74 -2.56 -29.08
N LEU A 253 21.54 -1.82 -27.99
CA LEU A 253 20.24 -1.76 -27.30
C LEU A 253 19.13 -1.12 -28.15
N LEU A 254 19.45 -0.12 -28.98
CA LEU A 254 18.54 0.43 -29.99
C LEU A 254 18.19 -0.60 -31.07
N LYS A 255 19.15 -1.43 -31.51
CA LYS A 255 18.89 -2.51 -32.48
C LYS A 255 18.04 -3.64 -31.88
N GLU A 256 18.25 -4.00 -30.62
CA GLU A 256 17.41 -4.96 -29.88
C GLU A 256 16.00 -4.41 -29.67
N ALA A 257 15.84 -3.12 -29.33
CA ALA A 257 14.55 -2.44 -29.22
C ALA A 257 13.81 -2.37 -30.57
N LYS A 258 14.50 -1.99 -31.65
CA LYS A 258 13.96 -1.95 -33.02
C LYS A 258 13.59 -3.36 -33.55
N LYS A 259 14.12 -4.45 -32.98
CA LYS A 259 13.80 -5.84 -33.35
C LYS A 259 12.65 -6.45 -32.53
N ASN A 260 12.57 -6.13 -31.23
CA ASN A 260 11.68 -6.82 -30.29
C ASN A 260 10.42 -5.99 -29.92
N GLY A 261 10.28 -4.77 -30.42
CA GLY A 261 9.10 -3.93 -30.21
C GLY A 261 8.00 -4.17 -31.26
N GLN A 262 6.74 -3.98 -30.85
CA GLN A 262 5.66 -3.68 -31.80
C GLN A 262 6.01 -2.40 -32.59
N PRO A 263 5.54 -2.25 -33.85
CA PRO A 263 5.79 -1.05 -34.63
C PRO A 263 5.27 0.19 -33.88
N ALA A 264 6.19 1.09 -33.53
CA ALA A 264 5.85 2.29 -32.78
C ALA A 264 4.98 3.22 -33.65
N ALA A 265 3.82 3.62 -33.13
CA ALA A 265 2.86 4.48 -33.83
C ALA A 265 3.35 5.94 -34.05
N VAL A 266 4.60 6.25 -33.70
CA VAL A 266 5.25 7.56 -33.84
C VAL A 266 6.70 7.35 -34.26
N GLU A 267 7.10 7.98 -35.36
CA GLU A 267 8.47 7.91 -35.87
C GLU A 267 9.46 8.64 -34.93
N GLY A 268 10.67 8.08 -34.77
CA GLY A 268 11.70 8.65 -33.90
C GLY A 268 11.53 8.43 -32.39
N LEU A 269 10.53 7.63 -31.96
CA LEU A 269 10.31 7.26 -30.56
C LEU A 269 10.81 5.82 -30.28
N TYR A 270 11.76 5.67 -29.34
CA TYR A 270 12.34 4.35 -29.00
C TYR A 270 12.30 4.09 -27.49
N THR A 271 12.19 2.83 -27.06
CA THR A 271 12.36 2.43 -25.65
C THR A 271 13.41 1.33 -25.54
N ILE A 272 14.55 1.63 -24.93
CA ILE A 272 15.66 0.69 -24.68
C ILE A 272 15.59 0.15 -23.24
N ARG A 273 16.40 -0.88 -22.95
CA ARG A 273 16.48 -1.53 -21.63
C ARG A 273 17.93 -1.57 -21.14
N LEU A 274 18.24 -0.85 -20.06
CA LEU A 274 19.58 -0.78 -19.47
C LEU A 274 19.78 -1.90 -18.43
N PRO A 275 20.78 -2.79 -18.58
CA PRO A 275 21.06 -3.83 -17.59
C PRO A 275 21.75 -3.25 -16.34
N VAL A 276 21.28 -3.66 -15.15
CA VAL A 276 21.83 -3.29 -13.83
C VAL A 276 21.90 -4.51 -12.90
N LYS A 277 22.82 -4.50 -11.94
CA LYS A 277 23.19 -5.68 -11.11
C LYS A 277 23.32 -5.42 -9.58
N LYS A 278 23.09 -4.20 -9.11
CA LYS A 278 23.19 -3.83 -7.68
C LYS A 278 21.86 -3.26 -7.19
N ALA A 279 21.50 -3.52 -5.93
CA ALA A 279 20.38 -2.81 -5.28
C ALA A 279 20.74 -1.32 -5.12
N GLY A 280 19.77 -0.41 -5.10
CA GLY A 280 20.01 1.04 -5.06
C GLY A 280 18.88 1.86 -5.67
N LEU A 281 18.96 3.18 -5.47
CA LEU A 281 18.08 4.16 -6.09
C LEU A 281 18.70 4.71 -7.39
N TYR A 282 18.01 4.52 -8.53
CA TYR A 282 18.52 4.84 -9.87
C TYR A 282 17.88 6.10 -10.50
N ARG A 283 18.71 6.94 -11.13
CA ARG A 283 18.35 8.19 -11.84
C ARG A 283 19.16 8.37 -13.14
N LEU A 284 18.63 9.09 -14.15
CA LEU A 284 19.37 9.35 -15.40
C LEU A 284 20.29 10.58 -15.32
N GLY A 285 21.58 10.36 -15.58
CA GLY A 285 22.59 11.39 -15.80
C GLY A 285 22.53 12.00 -17.20
N LYS A 286 23.66 12.52 -17.70
CA LYS A 286 23.82 13.17 -19.02
C LYS A 286 23.52 12.23 -20.20
N VAL A 287 23.06 12.80 -21.31
CA VAL A 287 22.81 12.13 -22.60
C VAL A 287 23.39 13.01 -23.72
N ILE A 288 23.99 12.41 -24.77
CA ILE A 288 24.63 13.16 -25.87
C ILE A 288 24.17 12.61 -27.23
N ASP A 289 23.91 13.51 -28.18
CA ASP A 289 23.51 13.29 -29.57
C ASP A 289 24.65 12.72 -30.44
N LYS A 290 24.34 12.04 -31.55
CA LYS A 290 25.31 11.73 -32.63
C LYS A 290 26.10 12.95 -33.14
N THR A 291 25.57 14.16 -32.96
CA THR A 291 26.22 15.43 -33.34
C THR A 291 27.10 16.04 -32.24
N GLY A 292 27.14 15.41 -31.05
CA GLY A 292 27.95 15.86 -29.90
C GLY A 292 27.22 16.81 -28.94
N LEU A 293 26.00 17.25 -29.25
CA LEU A 293 25.22 18.16 -28.41
C LEU A 293 24.54 17.44 -27.22
N GLU A 294 24.39 18.13 -26.08
CA GLU A 294 23.70 17.55 -24.91
C GLU A 294 22.17 17.51 -25.11
N VAL A 295 21.62 16.37 -24.76
CA VAL A 295 20.22 16.00 -24.94
C VAL A 295 19.39 16.38 -23.71
N ARG A 296 18.25 17.04 -23.94
CA ARG A 296 17.28 17.39 -22.88
C ARG A 296 16.69 16.15 -22.20
N ARG A 297 16.41 16.24 -20.90
CA ARG A 297 15.92 15.13 -20.06
C ARG A 297 14.57 15.49 -19.41
N ARG A 298 13.74 14.48 -19.11
CA ARG A 298 12.52 14.60 -18.30
C ARG A 298 12.63 13.66 -17.09
N VAL A 299 12.20 14.08 -15.91
CA VAL A 299 12.17 13.27 -14.67
C VAL A 299 10.70 12.91 -14.37
N VAL A 300 10.44 11.70 -13.87
CA VAL A 300 9.06 11.16 -13.72
C VAL A 300 8.82 10.54 -12.34
N ALA A 301 9.76 9.73 -11.84
CA ALA A 301 9.81 9.22 -10.47
C ALA A 301 11.22 8.71 -10.16
N ASP A 302 11.52 8.54 -8.88
CA ASP A 302 12.69 7.80 -8.41
C ASP A 302 12.48 6.29 -8.56
N THR A 303 13.52 5.56 -8.98
CA THR A 303 13.45 4.13 -9.29
C THR A 303 14.31 3.32 -8.33
N PHE A 304 13.69 2.72 -7.32
CA PHE A 304 14.36 1.82 -6.38
C PHE A 304 14.52 0.41 -6.96
N ILE A 305 15.64 -0.23 -6.63
CA ILE A 305 15.85 -1.67 -6.75
C ILE A 305 16.30 -2.15 -5.37
N VAL A 306 15.53 -3.03 -4.75
CA VAL A 306 15.82 -3.55 -3.40
C VAL A 306 16.32 -4.99 -3.45
N GLN A 307 16.72 -5.54 -2.30
CA GLN A 307 16.89 -6.98 -2.17
C GLN A 307 15.50 -7.65 -2.19
N CYS A 308 15.34 -8.77 -2.91
CA CYS A 308 14.07 -9.50 -2.90
C CYS A 308 13.75 -10.01 -1.49
N PRO A 309 12.49 -9.90 -1.03
CA PRO A 309 12.10 -10.38 0.28
C PRO A 309 12.13 -11.91 0.36
N GLY A 310 12.29 -12.44 1.56
CA GLY A 310 12.19 -13.87 1.82
C GLY A 310 12.02 -14.15 3.32
N ALA A 311 11.50 -15.32 3.65
CA ALA A 311 11.33 -15.74 5.04
C ALA A 311 11.82 -17.17 5.24
N ILE A 312 12.17 -17.50 6.49
CA ILE A 312 12.53 -18.83 6.95
C ILE A 312 11.78 -19.13 8.25
N ILE A 313 11.49 -20.40 8.50
CA ILE A 313 11.02 -20.90 9.79
C ILE A 313 12.26 -21.41 10.54
N LYS A 314 12.52 -20.93 11.76
CA LYS A 314 13.68 -21.41 12.54
C LYS A 314 13.45 -22.86 12.97
N PRO A 315 14.47 -23.73 12.92
CA PRO A 315 14.30 -25.15 13.19
C PRO A 315 14.06 -25.41 14.68
N LEU A 316 13.06 -26.23 14.99
CA LEU A 316 12.62 -26.53 16.36
C LEU A 316 12.53 -28.03 16.65
N SER A 317 12.42 -28.35 17.93
CA SER A 317 12.20 -29.71 18.43
C SER A 317 10.96 -30.33 17.78
N GLN A 318 11.16 -31.31 16.89
CA GLN A 318 10.09 -31.95 16.11
C GLN A 318 9.07 -32.71 16.96
N ASN A 319 9.40 -33.05 18.21
CA ASN A 319 8.50 -33.67 19.17
C ASN A 319 8.10 -32.66 20.26
N LYS A 320 6.80 -32.59 20.55
CA LYS A 320 6.19 -31.83 21.65
C LYS A 320 5.13 -32.67 22.33
N CYS A 321 4.79 -32.36 23.57
CA CYS A 321 3.66 -32.98 24.25
C CYS A 321 2.42 -32.08 24.21
N ARG A 322 1.26 -32.73 24.27
CA ARG A 322 -0.02 -32.02 24.36
C ARG A 322 -0.07 -31.09 25.58
N GLY A 323 -0.52 -29.86 25.35
CA GLY A 323 -0.52 -28.76 26.33
C GLY A 323 0.73 -27.87 26.30
N GLU A 324 1.77 -28.22 25.52
CA GLU A 324 2.94 -27.34 25.34
C GLU A 324 2.70 -26.28 24.24
N LEU A 325 3.60 -25.31 24.14
CA LEU A 325 3.57 -24.29 23.09
C LEU A 325 4.38 -24.72 21.85
N SER A 326 3.91 -24.35 20.66
CA SER A 326 4.62 -24.56 19.39
C SER A 326 5.95 -23.81 19.31
N ASN A 327 5.97 -22.55 19.78
CA ASN A 327 7.10 -21.63 19.75
C ASN A 327 7.80 -21.52 18.37
N VAL A 328 7.01 -21.47 17.29
CA VAL A 328 7.52 -21.46 15.91
C VAL A 328 7.92 -20.04 15.51
N GLU A 329 9.21 -19.76 15.50
CA GLU A 329 9.74 -18.46 15.04
C GLU A 329 9.87 -18.41 13.52
N LEU A 330 9.29 -17.40 12.89
CA LEU A 330 9.61 -17.03 11.51
C LEU A 330 10.57 -15.85 11.50
N GLU A 331 11.69 -15.97 10.80
CA GLU A 331 12.55 -14.84 10.46
C GLU A 331 12.20 -14.35 9.06
N VAL A 332 11.73 -13.10 8.98
CA VAL A 332 11.23 -12.45 7.76
C VAL A 332 12.20 -11.36 7.35
N THR A 333 12.65 -11.38 6.10
CA THR A 333 13.71 -10.53 5.57
C THR A 333 13.23 -9.74 4.35
N GLY A 334 13.58 -8.46 4.25
CA GLY A 334 13.24 -7.60 3.10
C GLY A 334 13.00 -6.15 3.49
N THR A 335 12.43 -5.35 2.59
CA THR A 335 12.19 -3.92 2.83
C THR A 335 10.84 -3.66 3.54
N PRO A 336 10.82 -3.16 4.79
CA PRO A 336 9.59 -3.06 5.58
C PRO A 336 8.69 -1.86 5.19
N PRO A 337 7.38 -1.92 5.50
CA PRO A 337 6.66 -3.01 6.16
C PRO A 337 6.51 -4.27 5.30
N LEU A 338 6.78 -5.43 5.89
CA LEU A 338 6.66 -6.74 5.25
C LEU A 338 5.28 -7.37 5.50
N ARG A 339 4.87 -8.24 4.57
CA ARG A 339 3.69 -9.11 4.70
C ARG A 339 4.08 -10.56 4.45
N VAL A 340 3.52 -11.48 5.21
CA VAL A 340 3.74 -12.93 5.08
C VAL A 340 2.41 -13.66 5.01
N LYS A 341 2.24 -14.50 3.99
CA LYS A 341 1.25 -15.59 4.00
C LYS A 341 1.94 -16.87 4.42
N TYR A 342 1.41 -17.51 5.45
CA TYR A 342 1.78 -18.86 5.84
C TYR A 342 0.53 -19.74 5.95
N ARG A 343 0.76 -21.05 5.87
CA ARG A 343 -0.26 -22.07 6.09
C ARG A 343 0.10 -22.90 7.29
N LYS A 344 -0.92 -23.24 8.07
CA LYS A 344 -0.87 -24.25 9.14
C LYS A 344 -1.77 -25.42 8.75
N LEU A 345 -1.31 -26.64 8.97
CA LEU A 345 -2.09 -27.86 8.79
C LEU A 345 -2.07 -28.65 10.10
N VAL A 346 -3.25 -28.83 10.70
CA VAL A 346 -3.43 -29.56 11.96
C VAL A 346 -4.28 -30.79 11.67
N ASN A 347 -3.67 -31.98 11.72
CA ASN A 347 -4.36 -33.26 11.44
C ASN A 347 -5.20 -33.23 10.15
N GLN A 348 -4.58 -32.80 9.04
CA GLN A 348 -5.18 -32.64 7.71
C GLN A 348 -6.22 -31.51 7.56
N VAL A 349 -6.53 -30.76 8.62
CA VAL A 349 -7.29 -29.51 8.51
C VAL A 349 -6.34 -28.36 8.17
N GLU A 350 -6.53 -27.77 7.00
CA GLU A 350 -5.74 -26.67 6.44
C GLU A 350 -6.29 -25.30 6.88
N GLN A 351 -5.40 -24.40 7.30
CA GLN A 351 -5.71 -23.04 7.72
C GLN A 351 -4.69 -22.06 7.12
N GLU A 352 -5.16 -21.12 6.29
CA GLU A 352 -4.35 -20.00 5.83
C GLU A 352 -4.29 -18.87 6.86
N ALA A 353 -3.13 -18.24 7.02
CA ALA A 353 -2.94 -17.09 7.88
C ALA A 353 -2.07 -16.02 7.19
N TYR A 354 -2.40 -14.76 7.46
CA TYR A 354 -1.80 -13.59 6.83
C TYR A 354 -1.34 -12.61 7.91
N LEU A 355 -0.05 -12.31 7.94
CA LEU A 355 0.55 -11.33 8.83
C LEU A 355 0.94 -10.09 8.01
N GLN A 356 0.59 -8.91 8.49
CA GLN A 356 0.89 -7.63 7.85
C GLN A 356 1.60 -6.68 8.82
N SER A 357 2.15 -5.58 8.30
CA SER A 357 2.87 -4.55 9.06
C SER A 357 4.09 -5.05 9.84
N ILE A 358 4.78 -6.09 9.35
CA ILE A 358 5.99 -6.62 9.99
C ILE A 358 7.16 -5.65 9.75
N GLN A 359 7.65 -5.01 10.80
CA GLN A 359 8.81 -4.10 10.77
C GLN A 359 9.51 -4.08 12.14
N PRO A 360 10.79 -3.67 12.24
CA PRO A 360 11.46 -3.42 13.53
C PRO A 360 10.79 -2.26 14.30
N GLU A 361 10.78 -2.32 15.64
CA GLU A 361 10.17 -1.28 16.47
C GLU A 361 10.84 0.10 16.30
N ASP A 362 12.16 0.13 16.08
CA ASP A 362 12.93 1.38 15.87
C ASP A 362 12.79 2.00 14.46
N LEU A 363 12.12 1.34 13.50
CA LEU A 363 12.15 1.74 12.09
C LEU A 363 10.78 2.15 11.52
N VAL A 364 10.50 3.46 11.55
CA VAL A 364 9.37 4.05 10.84
C VAL A 364 9.67 4.14 9.34
N SER A 365 9.09 3.23 8.55
CA SER A 365 9.22 3.25 7.09
C SER A 365 8.34 4.33 6.44
N PRO A 366 8.86 5.21 5.58
CA PRO A 366 8.05 6.18 4.82
C PRO A 366 6.93 5.54 3.98
N LEU A 367 7.09 4.27 3.58
CA LEU A 367 6.07 3.52 2.85
C LEU A 367 4.95 2.97 3.75
N ALA A 368 5.18 2.79 5.06
CA ALA A 368 4.10 2.51 6.01
C ALA A 368 3.11 3.70 6.12
N GLN A 369 3.58 4.91 5.78
CA GLN A 369 2.79 6.14 5.76
C GLN A 369 2.21 6.47 4.36
N THR A 370 2.53 5.72 3.30
CA THR A 370 2.15 6.10 1.92
C THR A 370 1.61 4.94 1.05
N ASP A 371 0.29 4.76 1.09
CA ASP A 371 -0.52 3.92 0.16
C ASP A 371 -0.41 4.30 -1.34
N SER A 372 0.43 5.27 -1.70
CA SER A 372 0.59 5.81 -3.05
C SER A 372 2.04 6.21 -3.32
N ALA A 373 2.62 5.67 -4.40
CA ALA A 373 4.02 5.90 -4.79
C ALA A 373 4.27 7.34 -5.31
N ALA A 374 4.40 8.27 -4.37
CA ALA A 374 4.43 9.72 -4.57
C ALA A 374 5.58 10.41 -3.82
N LEU A 375 6.72 10.58 -4.51
CA LEU A 375 7.61 11.75 -4.43
C LEU A 375 7.93 12.32 -3.03
N VAL A 376 8.89 11.73 -2.32
CA VAL A 376 9.66 12.42 -1.27
C VAL A 376 10.27 13.71 -1.86
N PRO A 377 10.14 14.89 -1.20
CA PRO A 377 10.64 16.15 -1.74
C PRO A 377 12.18 16.18 -1.86
N ALA A 378 12.67 16.71 -2.97
CA ALA A 378 14.02 16.47 -3.48
C ALA A 378 15.17 17.26 -2.80
N SER A 379 15.06 17.63 -1.51
CA SER A 379 16.07 18.42 -0.79
C SER A 379 17.16 17.58 -0.10
N LYS A 380 16.83 16.37 0.37
CA LYS A 380 17.80 15.35 0.80
C LYS A 380 17.38 14.00 0.24
N VAL A 381 18.30 13.32 -0.44
CA VAL A 381 18.13 11.93 -0.85
C VAL A 381 18.67 11.06 0.27
N ASP A 382 17.78 10.38 0.98
CA ASP A 382 18.13 9.29 1.88
C ASP A 382 17.52 7.99 1.33
N ALA A 383 18.38 7.05 0.98
CA ALA A 383 17.99 5.72 0.51
C ALA A 383 18.08 4.64 1.60
N THR A 384 18.54 4.98 2.81
CA THR A 384 18.91 3.99 3.85
C THR A 384 17.72 3.30 4.50
N TRP A 385 16.56 3.96 4.57
CA TRP A 385 15.30 3.36 5.03
C TRP A 385 14.84 2.20 4.13
N ALA A 386 15.27 2.16 2.86
CA ALA A 386 14.91 1.14 1.88
C ALA A 386 15.87 -0.08 1.90
N ARG A 387 16.78 -0.16 2.88
CA ARG A 387 17.64 -1.33 3.10
C ARG A 387 16.82 -2.53 3.62
N PRO A 388 17.21 -3.78 3.34
CA PRO A 388 16.54 -4.95 3.90
C PRO A 388 16.73 -5.00 5.43
N GLN A 389 15.70 -5.44 6.16
CA GLN A 389 15.75 -5.75 7.59
C GLN A 389 15.32 -7.19 7.84
N SER A 390 15.86 -7.84 8.88
CA SER A 390 15.36 -9.10 9.43
C SER A 390 14.45 -8.81 10.64
N VAL A 391 13.30 -9.45 10.71
CA VAL A 391 12.38 -9.41 11.87
C VAL A 391 12.01 -10.84 12.25
N THR A 392 12.18 -11.20 13.53
CA THR A 392 11.69 -12.48 14.07
C THR A 392 10.26 -12.31 14.58
N VAL A 393 9.36 -13.19 14.15
CA VAL A 393 7.94 -13.21 14.54
C VAL A 393 7.60 -14.57 15.17
N PRO A 394 7.25 -14.62 16.47
CA PRO A 394 6.93 -15.87 17.15
C PRO A 394 5.47 -16.30 16.93
N LEU A 395 5.26 -17.56 16.55
CA LEU A 395 3.97 -18.25 16.55
C LEU A 395 3.94 -19.27 17.72
N SER A 396 3.53 -18.80 18.90
CA SER A 396 3.35 -19.62 20.11
C SER A 396 1.88 -20.01 20.30
N GLU A 397 1.43 -21.02 19.57
CA GLU A 397 0.12 -21.64 19.73
C GLU A 397 0.14 -22.76 20.77
N SER A 398 -0.98 -22.98 21.47
CA SER A 398 -1.13 -24.08 22.43
C SER A 398 -1.49 -25.40 21.73
N LEU A 399 -0.65 -26.41 21.91
CA LEU A 399 -0.73 -27.71 21.25
C LEU A 399 -1.79 -28.60 21.93
N SER A 400 -3.04 -28.15 21.86
CA SER A 400 -4.21 -28.75 22.52
C SER A 400 -4.68 -30.07 21.90
N THR A 401 -4.25 -30.38 20.67
CA THR A 401 -4.56 -31.61 19.93
C THR A 401 -3.30 -32.37 19.54
N SER A 402 -3.28 -33.67 19.80
CA SER A 402 -2.23 -34.59 19.37
C SER A 402 -2.25 -34.86 17.87
N GLY A 403 -1.13 -35.33 17.32
CA GLY A 403 -0.94 -35.64 15.90
C GLY A 403 0.04 -34.70 15.21
N LYS A 404 -0.07 -34.56 13.88
CA LYS A 404 0.88 -33.76 13.09
C LYS A 404 0.38 -32.34 12.87
N TRP A 405 1.19 -31.40 13.31
CA TRP A 405 1.08 -29.97 13.03
C TRP A 405 2.19 -29.60 12.03
N ALA A 406 1.84 -29.01 10.90
CA ALA A 406 2.81 -28.53 9.92
C ALA A 406 2.60 -27.04 9.65
N PHE A 407 3.70 -26.29 9.66
CA PHE A 407 3.76 -24.88 9.29
C PHE A 407 4.56 -24.77 7.99
N SER A 408 4.01 -24.10 6.96
CA SER A 408 4.66 -23.89 5.67
C SER A 408 4.51 -22.45 5.18
N LEU A 409 5.59 -21.85 4.72
CA LEU A 409 5.59 -20.52 4.10
C LEU A 409 5.00 -20.56 2.68
N GLU A 410 4.18 -19.58 2.30
CA GLU A 410 3.60 -19.52 0.95
C GLU A 410 3.98 -18.26 0.17
N GLU A 411 3.94 -17.09 0.79
CA GLU A 411 4.30 -15.82 0.12
C GLU A 411 4.91 -14.81 1.11
N VAL A 412 5.92 -14.07 0.65
CA VAL A 412 6.42 -12.86 1.32
C VAL A 412 6.32 -11.69 0.34
N GLN A 413 5.81 -10.55 0.81
CA GLN A 413 5.72 -9.31 0.05
C GLN A 413 6.43 -8.17 0.79
N ASP A 414 7.17 -7.33 0.04
CA ASP A 414 7.80 -6.11 0.56
C ASP A 414 6.98 -4.83 0.33
N ALA A 415 7.42 -3.73 0.92
CA ALA A 415 6.78 -2.43 0.83
C ALA A 415 6.71 -1.83 -0.59
N PHE A 416 7.61 -2.24 -1.50
CA PHE A 416 7.57 -1.85 -2.91
C PHE A 416 6.65 -2.75 -3.76
N GLY A 417 6.04 -3.77 -3.13
CA GLY A 417 5.13 -4.71 -3.76
C GLY A 417 5.81 -5.90 -4.44
N ASN A 418 7.14 -6.06 -4.30
CA ASN A 418 7.83 -7.26 -4.78
C ASN A 418 7.32 -8.48 -3.98
N LYS A 419 7.01 -9.57 -4.67
CA LYS A 419 6.50 -10.82 -4.09
C LYS A 419 7.45 -11.97 -4.39
N VAL A 420 7.71 -12.80 -3.39
CA VAL A 420 8.34 -14.12 -3.54
C VAL A 420 7.36 -15.15 -2.99
N SER A 421 6.99 -16.13 -3.81
CA SER A 421 6.12 -17.24 -3.42
C SER A 421 6.86 -18.57 -3.48
N TYR A 422 6.53 -19.46 -2.55
CA TYR A 422 7.16 -20.77 -2.38
C TYR A 422 6.19 -21.85 -2.82
N SER A 423 6.51 -22.60 -3.88
CA SER A 423 5.61 -23.66 -4.34
C SER A 423 5.79 -24.94 -3.51
N SER A 424 4.80 -25.82 -3.52
CA SER A 424 4.95 -27.17 -2.93
C SER A 424 6.18 -27.90 -3.45
N ARG A 425 6.50 -27.73 -4.75
CA ARG A 425 7.70 -28.30 -5.37
C ARG A 425 9.03 -27.75 -4.84
N ASP A 426 9.03 -26.63 -4.15
CA ASP A 426 10.24 -26.07 -3.54
C ASP A 426 10.44 -26.63 -2.14
N HIS A 427 9.36 -26.82 -1.38
CA HIS A 427 9.33 -27.63 -0.16
C HIS A 427 9.74 -29.10 -0.45
N ASP A 428 9.19 -29.72 -1.51
CA ASP A 428 9.53 -31.10 -1.95
C ASP A 428 11.02 -31.27 -2.32
N LYS A 429 11.71 -30.19 -2.73
CA LYS A 429 13.16 -30.21 -3.02
C LYS A 429 13.97 -30.11 -1.74
N GLU A 430 13.53 -29.24 -0.81
CA GLU A 430 14.18 -29.01 0.48
C GLU A 430 14.29 -30.33 1.28
N GLU A 431 13.18 -31.06 1.41
CA GLU A 431 13.12 -32.36 2.11
C GLU A 431 14.10 -33.40 1.51
N ARG A 432 14.36 -33.32 0.20
CA ARG A 432 15.24 -34.23 -0.55
C ARG A 432 16.71 -33.78 -0.60
N GLN A 433 17.03 -32.55 -0.21
CA GLN A 433 18.37 -31.99 -0.26
C GLN A 433 18.73 -31.39 1.10
N HIS A 434 19.30 -32.23 1.98
CA HIS A 434 19.77 -31.89 3.34
C HIS A 434 20.99 -30.94 3.35
N SER A 435 21.00 -29.90 2.52
CA SER A 435 22.13 -28.98 2.34
C SER A 435 21.68 -27.56 1.99
N HIS A 436 21.93 -26.63 2.91
CA HIS A 436 21.99 -25.17 2.70
C HIS A 436 20.77 -24.45 2.08
N SER A 437 19.60 -25.10 2.01
CA SER A 437 18.35 -24.45 1.62
C SER A 437 17.66 -23.82 2.84
N PRO A 438 16.92 -22.71 2.67
CA PRO A 438 16.15 -22.10 3.76
C PRO A 438 15.04 -23.04 4.21
N HIS A 439 14.81 -23.11 5.53
CA HIS A 439 13.72 -23.87 6.12
C HIS A 439 12.36 -23.24 5.80
N LEU A 440 11.66 -23.74 4.79
CA LEU A 440 10.34 -23.24 4.38
C LEU A 440 9.19 -24.00 5.07
N HIS A 441 9.49 -25.16 5.66
CA HIS A 441 8.56 -25.99 6.40
C HIS A 441 9.11 -26.39 7.78
N GLN A 442 8.22 -26.48 8.78
CA GLN A 442 8.49 -27.12 10.06
C GLN A 442 7.32 -28.03 10.40
N VAL A 443 7.61 -29.30 10.70
CA VAL A 443 6.62 -30.26 11.22
C VAL A 443 6.88 -30.47 12.71
N ILE A 444 5.81 -30.48 13.50
CA ILE A 444 5.79 -30.82 14.92
C ILE A 444 4.83 -32.00 15.10
N THR A 445 5.33 -33.07 15.70
CA THR A 445 4.52 -34.20 16.15
C THR A 445 4.16 -33.98 17.61
N VAL A 446 2.87 -33.79 17.87
CA VAL A 446 2.31 -33.57 19.21
C VAL A 446 1.87 -34.91 19.77
N HIS A 447 2.59 -35.40 20.78
CA HIS A 447 2.32 -36.67 21.45
C HIS A 447 1.31 -36.47 22.58
N GLU A 448 0.43 -37.45 22.78
CA GLU A 448 -0.41 -37.51 23.99
C GLU A 448 0.44 -37.85 25.22
N ARG A 449 0.00 -37.39 26.40
CA ARG A 449 0.64 -37.73 27.66
C ARG A 449 0.11 -39.09 28.16
N PRO A 450 0.97 -40.01 28.63
CA PRO A 450 0.51 -41.30 29.15
C PRO A 450 -0.28 -41.12 30.45
N THR A 451 -1.17 -42.06 30.76
CA THR A 451 -1.81 -42.14 32.08
C THR A 451 -1.72 -43.55 32.65
N VAL A 452 -1.73 -43.67 33.98
CA VAL A 452 -1.72 -44.97 34.67
C VAL A 452 -2.59 -44.93 35.93
N VAL A 453 -3.30 -46.04 36.19
CA VAL A 453 -4.07 -46.26 37.42
C VAL A 453 -3.99 -47.74 37.83
N LEU A 454 -4.13 -48.03 39.12
CA LEU A 454 -4.31 -49.41 39.61
C LEU A 454 -5.80 -49.73 39.69
N ASN A 455 -6.23 -50.75 38.95
CA ASN A 455 -7.63 -51.17 38.91
C ASN A 455 -7.85 -52.41 39.80
N GLY A 456 -8.77 -52.33 40.75
CA GLY A 456 -9.14 -53.46 41.61
C GLY A 456 -8.20 -53.75 42.79
N CYS A 457 -7.10 -53.01 42.95
CA CYS A 457 -6.29 -52.99 44.17
C CYS A 457 -6.26 -51.58 44.78
N SER A 458 -6.27 -51.49 46.11
CA SER A 458 -5.95 -50.28 46.88
C SER A 458 -5.47 -50.66 48.28
N PRO A 459 -5.00 -49.73 49.15
CA PRO A 459 -4.71 -50.05 50.55
C PRO A 459 -5.93 -50.57 51.33
N GLN A 460 -7.15 -50.19 50.94
CA GLN A 460 -8.39 -50.70 51.54
C GLN A 460 -8.91 -51.98 50.85
N ARG A 461 -8.40 -52.31 49.66
CA ARG A 461 -8.67 -53.55 48.93
C ARG A 461 -7.35 -54.23 48.53
N PRO A 462 -6.62 -54.80 49.51
CA PRO A 462 -5.30 -55.39 49.28
C PRO A 462 -5.37 -56.65 48.40
N LEU A 463 -4.28 -56.91 47.67
CA LEU A 463 -4.05 -58.21 47.02
C LEU A 463 -3.60 -59.22 48.08
N LYS A 464 -4.53 -60.09 48.50
CA LYS A 464 -4.26 -61.23 49.38
C LYS A 464 -3.66 -62.37 48.54
N VAL A 465 -2.38 -62.70 48.76
CA VAL A 465 -1.60 -63.65 47.93
C VAL A 465 -0.94 -64.71 48.81
N ALA A 466 -1.05 -65.99 48.44
CA ALA A 466 -0.37 -67.08 49.14
C ALA A 466 1.15 -66.87 49.20
N ARG A 467 1.75 -67.10 50.38
CA ARG A 467 3.14 -66.78 50.68
C ARG A 467 4.11 -67.30 49.61
N GLY A 468 4.96 -66.42 49.10
CA GLY A 468 5.98 -66.76 48.11
C GLY A 468 5.51 -66.91 46.65
N ARG A 469 4.18 -66.90 46.37
CA ARG A 469 3.67 -66.85 44.99
C ARG A 469 3.78 -65.43 44.42
N GLN A 470 3.87 -65.33 43.09
CA GLN A 470 3.78 -64.06 42.36
C GLN A 470 2.33 -63.76 41.99
N VAL A 471 1.94 -62.49 42.02
CA VAL A 471 0.68 -61.98 41.46
C VAL A 471 0.95 -60.89 40.43
N VAL A 472 0.03 -60.69 39.49
CA VAL A 472 0.09 -59.56 38.56
C VAL A 472 -0.32 -58.27 39.27
N LEU A 473 0.50 -57.22 39.18
CA LEU A 473 0.11 -55.87 39.58
C LEU A 473 -0.94 -55.34 38.57
N PRO A 474 -2.16 -54.96 38.98
CA PRO A 474 -3.27 -54.73 38.07
C PRO A 474 -3.26 -53.29 37.51
N LEU A 475 -2.22 -52.99 36.76
CA LEU A 475 -2.07 -51.72 36.04
C LEU A 475 -3.09 -51.62 34.91
N GLN A 476 -3.67 -50.43 34.77
CA GLN A 476 -4.40 -49.98 33.59
C GLN A 476 -3.69 -48.74 33.04
N LEU A 477 -3.06 -48.91 31.87
CA LEU A 477 -2.41 -47.83 31.13
C LEU A 477 -3.41 -47.15 30.19
N GLY A 478 -3.20 -45.87 29.93
CA GLY A 478 -4.00 -45.06 29.03
C GLY A 478 -3.26 -43.85 28.49
N SER A 479 -4.02 -42.84 28.07
CA SER A 479 -3.60 -41.65 27.37
C SER A 479 -4.53 -40.47 27.74
N THR A 480 -4.05 -39.23 27.63
CA THR A 480 -4.91 -38.03 27.72
C THR A 480 -5.86 -37.86 26.53
N GLY A 481 -5.66 -38.61 25.45
CA GLY A 481 -6.38 -38.49 24.18
C GLY A 481 -7.63 -39.37 24.05
N LYS A 482 -8.28 -39.30 22.88
CA LYS A 482 -9.35 -40.24 22.50
C LYS A 482 -8.83 -41.63 22.08
N GLY A 483 -7.52 -41.78 21.93
CA GLY A 483 -6.86 -42.98 21.40
C GLY A 483 -6.16 -43.83 22.47
N GLY A 484 -6.94 -44.63 23.20
CA GLY A 484 -6.51 -45.83 23.94
C GLY A 484 -5.10 -45.84 24.57
N LEU A 485 -4.31 -46.83 24.16
CA LEU A 485 -2.92 -47.06 24.56
C LEU A 485 -1.98 -46.46 23.52
N LEU A 486 -0.86 -45.91 23.96
CA LEU A 486 0.21 -45.44 23.08
C LEU A 486 0.99 -46.64 22.53
N GLU A 487 1.46 -46.54 21.28
CA GLU A 487 2.27 -47.59 20.63
C GLU A 487 3.72 -47.62 21.13
N SER A 488 4.16 -46.55 21.82
CA SER A 488 5.49 -46.43 22.42
C SER A 488 5.62 -47.22 23.73
N ALA A 489 6.87 -47.46 24.14
CA ALA A 489 7.14 -48.05 25.45
C ALA A 489 6.76 -47.07 26.56
N TYR A 490 6.05 -47.57 27.57
CA TYR A 490 5.78 -46.85 28.81
C TYR A 490 6.89 -47.15 29.80
N GLU A 491 7.52 -46.12 30.36
CA GLU A 491 8.36 -46.21 31.54
C GLU A 491 7.53 -45.86 32.77
N LEU A 492 7.66 -46.67 33.83
CA LEU A 492 6.87 -46.58 35.04
C LEU A 492 7.80 -46.64 36.26
N GLU A 493 7.71 -45.66 37.15
CA GLU A 493 8.36 -45.74 38.46
C GLU A 493 7.35 -46.03 39.57
N TYR A 494 7.74 -46.85 40.54
CA TYR A 494 6.99 -47.03 41.79
C TYR A 494 7.89 -47.06 43.02
N HIS A 495 7.32 -46.68 44.16
CA HIS A 495 7.87 -46.86 45.49
C HIS A 495 7.38 -48.19 46.07
N PHE A 496 8.25 -48.93 46.75
CA PHE A 496 7.94 -50.13 47.50
C PHE A 496 8.46 -50.05 48.95
N THR A 497 7.59 -50.33 49.92
CA THR A 497 7.98 -50.53 51.33
C THR A 497 7.42 -51.88 51.82
N PRO A 498 8.25 -52.80 52.34
CA PRO A 498 7.79 -54.07 52.91
C PRO A 498 6.79 -53.87 54.06
N GLU A 499 5.83 -54.79 54.21
CA GLU A 499 4.72 -54.69 55.19
C GLU A 499 5.21 -54.50 56.64
N SER A 500 6.37 -55.09 56.99
CA SER A 500 7.01 -54.95 58.32
C SER A 500 7.65 -53.59 58.61
N LYS A 501 7.68 -52.68 57.62
CA LYS A 501 8.28 -51.34 57.72
C LYS A 501 7.29 -50.19 57.50
N LEU A 502 6.02 -50.48 57.23
CA LEU A 502 5.00 -49.44 57.05
C LEU A 502 4.86 -48.60 58.33
N SER A 503 4.54 -47.31 58.15
CA SER A 503 4.31 -46.40 59.28
C SER A 503 3.02 -46.73 60.02
N SER A 504 2.82 -46.14 61.21
CA SER A 504 1.58 -46.25 61.99
C SER A 504 0.33 -45.86 61.21
N ASP A 505 0.46 -44.91 60.27
CA ASP A 505 -0.62 -44.41 59.43
C ASP A 505 -0.80 -45.19 58.11
N GLY A 506 -0.05 -46.30 57.94
CA GLY A 506 -0.11 -47.19 56.79
C GLY A 506 0.59 -46.68 55.52
N ASP A 507 1.38 -45.61 55.64
CA ASP A 507 2.20 -45.09 54.56
C ASP A 507 3.56 -45.80 54.46
N HIS A 508 4.30 -45.50 53.39
CA HIS A 508 5.71 -45.80 53.25
C HIS A 508 6.55 -45.33 54.46
N ASP A 509 7.71 -45.97 54.65
CA ASP A 509 8.77 -45.48 55.53
C ASP A 509 9.47 -44.24 54.94
N GLU A 510 10.38 -43.62 55.68
CA GLU A 510 11.12 -42.43 55.22
C GLU A 510 11.97 -42.67 53.96
N ARG A 511 12.24 -43.92 53.60
CA ARG A 511 13.18 -44.33 52.53
C ARG A 511 12.63 -45.52 51.71
N PRO A 512 11.50 -45.35 50.99
CA PRO A 512 10.94 -46.43 50.17
C PRO A 512 11.90 -46.82 49.03
N ARG A 513 11.85 -48.09 48.63
CA ARG A 513 12.62 -48.61 47.50
C ARG A 513 12.01 -48.09 46.19
N LEU A 514 12.75 -47.26 45.46
CA LEU A 514 12.37 -46.83 44.11
C LEU A 514 12.73 -47.93 43.10
N GLU A 515 11.75 -48.35 42.30
CA GLU A 515 11.91 -49.29 41.19
C GLU A 515 11.36 -48.68 39.90
N SER A 516 12.02 -48.96 38.77
CA SER A 516 11.58 -48.56 37.43
C SER A 516 11.35 -49.77 36.54
N LEU A 517 10.39 -49.65 35.61
CA LEU A 517 9.93 -50.73 34.75
C LEU A 517 9.55 -50.20 33.35
N ALA A 518 10.10 -50.81 32.31
CA ALA A 518 9.65 -50.59 30.93
C ALA A 518 8.57 -51.61 30.53
N ILE A 519 7.41 -51.10 30.12
CA ILE A 519 6.25 -51.88 29.64
C ILE A 519 6.06 -51.62 28.15
N ARG A 520 6.13 -52.68 27.33
CA ARG A 520 5.90 -52.64 25.88
C ARG A 520 4.56 -53.29 25.55
N GLY A 521 3.52 -52.46 25.46
CA GLY A 521 2.15 -52.88 25.15
C GLY A 521 1.38 -53.48 26.34
N SER A 522 0.05 -53.44 26.25
CA SER A 522 -0.89 -53.79 27.35
C SER A 522 -0.87 -55.26 27.80
N ASN A 523 -0.26 -56.15 27.03
CA ASN A 523 -0.14 -57.57 27.37
C ASN A 523 0.99 -57.85 28.37
N GLN A 524 1.99 -56.97 28.48
CA GLN A 524 3.10 -57.12 29.43
C GLN A 524 2.71 -56.60 30.83
N LYS A 525 2.04 -57.44 31.62
CA LYS A 525 1.62 -57.08 32.98
C LYS A 525 2.70 -57.47 34.01
N PRO A 526 3.26 -56.53 34.80
CA PRO A 526 4.29 -56.84 35.78
C PRO A 526 3.81 -57.76 36.90
N LYS A 527 4.75 -58.51 37.48
CA LYS A 527 4.50 -59.44 38.59
C LYS A 527 5.23 -58.99 39.85
N ILE A 528 4.49 -58.91 40.95
CA ILE A 528 5.00 -58.58 42.29
C ILE A 528 4.92 -59.81 43.20
N LYS A 529 5.69 -59.80 44.30
CA LYS A 529 5.91 -60.98 45.16
C LYS A 529 6.06 -60.66 46.65
N GLU A 530 6.77 -59.59 46.99
CA GLU A 530 7.01 -59.19 48.38
C GLU A 530 5.74 -58.55 48.97
N ALA A 531 5.41 -58.86 50.23
CA ALA A 531 4.30 -58.20 50.91
C ALA A 531 4.71 -56.80 51.37
N GLY A 532 3.83 -55.82 51.15
CA GLY A 532 4.11 -54.40 51.36
C GLY A 532 3.28 -53.49 50.44
N LEU A 533 3.53 -52.19 50.58
CA LEU A 533 2.87 -51.14 49.83
C LEU A 533 3.65 -50.81 48.55
N TYR A 534 2.96 -50.88 47.40
CA TYR A 534 3.47 -50.50 46.07
C TYR A 534 2.73 -49.25 45.59
N THR A 535 3.41 -48.11 45.45
CA THR A 535 2.79 -46.84 45.04
C THR A 535 3.43 -46.28 43.79
N LEU A 536 2.63 -46.07 42.74
CA LEU A 536 3.06 -45.48 41.48
C LEU A 536 3.50 -44.02 41.70
N LYS A 537 4.70 -43.69 41.22
CA LYS A 537 5.34 -42.38 41.38
C LYS A 537 5.22 -41.54 40.11
N SER A 538 5.51 -42.15 38.95
CA SER A 538 5.54 -41.46 37.66
C SER A 538 5.24 -42.44 36.51
N VAL A 539 4.83 -41.89 35.38
CA VAL A 539 4.72 -42.61 34.10
C VAL A 539 5.18 -41.69 32.96
N SER A 540 5.95 -42.23 32.04
CA SER A 540 6.52 -41.52 30.89
C SER A 540 6.49 -42.38 29.62
N THR A 541 6.58 -41.73 28.47
CA THR A 541 7.07 -42.33 27.22
C THR A 541 8.39 -41.67 26.83
N GLU A 542 9.01 -42.14 25.75
CA GLU A 542 10.21 -41.53 25.14
C GLU A 542 10.14 -40.01 24.96
N PHE A 543 8.94 -39.46 24.72
CA PHE A 543 8.75 -38.03 24.48
C PHE A 543 8.05 -37.28 25.61
N CYS A 544 7.17 -37.93 26.39
CA CYS A 544 6.25 -37.23 27.28
C CYS A 544 6.12 -37.83 28.68
N SER A 545 6.29 -36.97 29.69
CA SER A 545 5.80 -37.18 31.04
C SER A 545 4.27 -37.17 31.08
N GLY A 546 3.71 -38.08 31.88
CA GLY A 546 2.27 -38.27 32.04
C GLY A 546 1.79 -38.20 33.49
N GLU A 547 0.58 -38.69 33.73
CA GLU A 547 -0.09 -38.57 35.02
C GLU A 547 -0.49 -39.93 35.63
N VAL A 548 -0.10 -40.11 36.89
CA VAL A 548 -0.61 -41.17 37.78
C VAL A 548 -1.96 -40.73 38.35
N LEU A 549 -2.99 -41.56 38.19
CA LEU A 549 -4.35 -41.35 38.69
C LEU A 549 -4.63 -42.24 39.92
N GLU A 550 -5.58 -41.84 40.77
CA GLU A 550 -5.97 -42.64 41.93
C GLU A 550 -6.93 -43.79 41.56
N PRO A 551 -6.79 -45.02 42.10
CA PRO A 551 -5.77 -45.43 43.07
C PRO A 551 -4.35 -45.53 42.48
N ALA A 552 -3.41 -44.83 43.11
CA ALA A 552 -1.99 -44.86 42.80
C ALA A 552 -1.22 -45.89 43.66
N SER A 553 -1.85 -46.38 44.74
CA SER A 553 -1.25 -47.32 45.71
C SER A 553 -1.93 -48.68 45.70
N CYS A 554 -1.16 -49.77 45.84
CA CYS A 554 -1.65 -51.14 46.00
C CYS A 554 -0.90 -51.83 47.16
N LEU A 555 -1.65 -52.36 48.13
CA LEU A 555 -1.10 -53.13 49.24
C LEU A 555 -1.15 -54.63 48.88
N LEU A 556 0.00 -55.31 48.87
CA LEU A 556 0.06 -56.78 48.79
C LEU A 556 0.27 -57.33 50.19
N GLN A 557 -0.59 -58.26 50.61
CA GLN A 557 -0.47 -58.96 51.89
C GLN A 557 -0.30 -60.45 51.64
N ASN A 558 0.49 -61.11 52.49
CA ASN A 558 0.50 -62.57 52.58
C ASN A 558 -0.38 -63.01 53.76
N PRO A 559 -1.60 -63.53 53.54
CA PRO A 559 -2.41 -64.04 54.63
C PRO A 559 -1.75 -65.26 55.28
N PRO A 560 -2.01 -65.51 56.58
CA PRO A 560 -1.51 -66.70 57.27
C PRO A 560 -1.99 -67.97 56.56
N GLU A 561 -1.16 -69.01 56.61
CA GLU A 561 -1.45 -70.33 56.07
C GLU A 561 -2.61 -70.98 56.86
N PRO A 562 -3.48 -71.80 56.22
CA PRO A 562 -4.73 -72.23 56.82
C PRO A 562 -4.53 -73.35 57.84
N GLY A 563 -4.44 -73.00 59.13
CA GLY A 563 -4.35 -73.95 60.22
C GLY A 563 -5.71 -74.23 60.87
N LEU A 564 -6.00 -75.49 61.17
CA LEU A 564 -7.20 -75.93 61.88
C LEU A 564 -6.83 -76.44 63.28
N LYS A 565 -7.33 -75.79 64.33
CA LYS A 565 -7.42 -76.38 65.68
C LYS A 565 -8.86 -76.78 65.94
N ILE A 566 -9.04 -77.90 66.64
CA ILE A 566 -10.36 -78.50 66.86
C ILE A 566 -10.55 -78.68 68.37
N GLU A 567 -11.53 -77.96 68.91
CA GLU A 567 -12.09 -78.22 70.23
C GLU A 567 -13.43 -78.95 70.04
N HIS A 568 -13.78 -79.84 70.96
CA HIS A 568 -14.99 -80.65 70.84
C HIS A 568 -15.69 -80.79 72.19
N HIS A 569 -17.01 -80.68 72.16
CA HIS A 569 -17.85 -80.80 73.33
C HIS A 569 -19.00 -81.77 73.08
N GLU A 570 -19.11 -82.76 73.96
CA GLU A 570 -20.27 -83.64 74.06
C GLU A 570 -21.52 -82.80 74.36
N ILE A 571 -22.41 -82.68 73.38
CA ILE A 571 -23.61 -81.84 73.49
C ILE A 571 -24.65 -82.58 74.33
N ALA A 572 -24.54 -82.58 75.65
CA ALA A 572 -25.40 -83.40 76.52
C ALA A 572 -26.82 -82.82 76.76
N ASP A 573 -27.77 -83.73 76.93
CA ASP A 573 -29.12 -83.42 77.39
C ASP A 573 -29.10 -83.21 78.91
N LYS A 574 -29.49 -82.00 79.34
CA LYS A 574 -29.42 -81.57 80.75
C LYS A 574 -30.42 -82.33 81.66
N CYS A 575 -31.23 -83.25 81.13
CA CYS A 575 -32.05 -84.19 81.90
C CYS A 575 -31.57 -85.66 81.91
N ALA A 576 -30.57 -86.06 81.09
CA ALA A 576 -30.31 -87.49 80.82
C ALA A 576 -28.83 -87.97 80.86
N GLN A 577 -27.85 -87.08 81.07
CA GLN A 577 -26.41 -87.42 81.17
C GLN A 577 -25.84 -88.24 79.98
N LYS A 578 -26.23 -87.90 78.75
CA LYS A 578 -25.67 -88.46 77.49
C LYS A 578 -25.57 -87.35 76.42
N ALA A 579 -24.50 -87.31 75.63
CA ALA A 579 -24.18 -86.35 74.53
C ALA A 579 -25.00 -86.54 73.25
N VAL A 580 -25.30 -85.56 72.35
CA VAL A 580 -25.96 -85.72 71.01
C VAL A 580 -25.05 -86.01 69.83
N GLY A 581 -23.78 -85.74 70.03
CA GLY A 581 -23.13 -84.83 69.13
C GLY A 581 -21.83 -84.43 69.76
N LEU A 582 -20.81 -84.34 68.93
CA LEU A 582 -19.75 -83.40 69.17
C LEU A 582 -20.19 -82.09 68.53
N ARG A 583 -20.32 -81.06 69.36
CA ARG A 583 -20.18 -79.69 68.88
C ARG A 583 -18.71 -79.52 68.62
N VAL A 584 -18.36 -79.44 67.34
CA VAL A 584 -16.98 -79.31 66.91
C VAL A 584 -16.73 -77.85 66.60
N ASP A 585 -15.95 -77.23 67.49
CA ASP A 585 -15.55 -75.85 67.42
C ASP A 585 -14.22 -75.77 66.65
N PHE A 586 -14.35 -75.47 65.36
CA PHE A 586 -13.25 -75.26 64.44
C PHE A 586 -12.63 -73.89 64.67
N HIS A 587 -11.51 -73.85 65.39
CA HIS A 587 -10.66 -72.67 65.51
C HIS A 587 -9.74 -72.58 64.30
N LEU A 588 -10.21 -71.87 63.28
CA LEU A 588 -9.48 -71.66 62.04
C LEU A 588 -8.53 -70.47 62.13
N THR A 589 -7.42 -70.59 61.41
CA THR A 589 -6.50 -69.51 61.07
C THR A 589 -6.39 -69.47 59.55
N GLY A 590 -6.22 -68.29 58.95
CA GLY A 590 -6.27 -68.10 57.49
C GLY A 590 -7.26 -67.00 57.08
N THR A 591 -7.82 -67.10 55.88
CA THR A 591 -8.75 -66.14 55.27
C THR A 591 -10.08 -66.80 54.89
N PRO A 592 -11.21 -66.50 55.58
CA PRO A 592 -12.51 -67.07 55.22
C PRO A 592 -13.00 -66.59 53.83
N PRO A 593 -13.86 -67.36 53.13
CA PRO A 593 -14.47 -68.60 53.59
C PRO A 593 -13.51 -69.80 53.55
N PHE A 594 -13.64 -70.66 54.55
CA PHE A 594 -12.95 -71.93 54.66
C PHE A 594 -13.85 -73.09 54.20
N GLN A 595 -13.22 -74.16 53.74
CA GLN A 595 -13.85 -75.43 53.44
C GLN A 595 -12.98 -76.54 54.05
N ILE A 596 -13.46 -77.19 55.12
CA ILE A 596 -12.78 -78.32 55.77
C ILE A 596 -13.33 -79.63 55.18
N GLN A 597 -12.47 -80.60 54.86
CA GLN A 597 -12.89 -81.97 54.55
C GLN A 597 -12.65 -82.90 55.75
N CYS A 598 -13.69 -83.63 56.13
CA CYS A 598 -13.65 -84.67 57.16
C CYS A 598 -14.08 -86.02 56.58
N ARG A 599 -13.47 -87.10 57.07
CA ARG A 599 -13.82 -88.48 56.77
C ARG A 599 -14.49 -89.09 58.00
N MET A 600 -15.79 -89.39 57.89
CA MET A 600 -16.57 -90.08 58.92
C MET A 600 -16.57 -91.59 58.65
N THR A 601 -16.32 -92.37 59.70
CA THR A 601 -16.37 -93.84 59.70
C THR A 601 -17.18 -94.35 60.88
N ARG A 602 -18.21 -95.17 60.62
CA ARG A 602 -19.03 -95.82 61.66
C ARG A 602 -18.41 -97.16 62.05
N LYS A 603 -18.36 -97.46 63.34
CA LYS A 603 -17.78 -98.73 63.82
C LYS A 603 -18.62 -99.93 63.38
N GLY A 604 -18.13 -100.68 62.40
CA GLY A 604 -18.81 -101.81 61.78
C GLY A 604 -19.17 -101.63 60.30
N ASP A 605 -18.89 -100.46 59.71
CA ASP A 605 -19.09 -100.19 58.28
C ASP A 605 -17.73 -100.04 57.56
N ASN A 606 -17.66 -100.49 56.30
CA ASN A 606 -16.48 -100.41 55.45
C ASN A 606 -16.50 -99.17 54.52
N GLN A 607 -17.59 -98.41 54.45
CA GLN A 607 -17.67 -97.19 53.66
C GLN A 607 -17.42 -95.94 54.51
N ALA A 608 -16.41 -95.16 54.12
CA ALA A 608 -16.08 -93.90 54.77
C ALA A 608 -16.75 -92.72 54.03
N ALA A 609 -17.63 -92.00 54.71
CA ALA A 609 -18.32 -90.85 54.14
C ALA A 609 -17.44 -89.59 54.25
N ILE A 610 -17.33 -88.81 53.17
CA ILE A 610 -16.65 -87.51 53.20
C ILE A 610 -17.69 -86.41 53.44
N GLN A 611 -17.47 -85.60 54.47
CA GLN A 611 -18.30 -84.46 54.86
C GLN A 611 -17.49 -83.17 54.75
N SER A 612 -18.05 -82.16 54.07
CA SER A 612 -17.43 -80.85 53.90
C SER A 612 -18.10 -79.78 54.75
N PHE A 613 -17.32 -78.97 55.46
CA PHE A 613 -17.81 -77.86 56.30
C PHE A 613 -17.41 -76.51 55.72
N ASP A 614 -18.38 -75.76 55.20
CA ASP A 614 -18.18 -74.42 54.64
C ASP A 614 -18.35 -73.33 55.72
N ILE A 615 -17.25 -72.69 56.11
CA ILE A 615 -17.16 -71.83 57.30
C ILE A 615 -16.83 -70.39 56.89
N LYS A 616 -17.69 -69.44 57.28
CA LYS A 616 -17.65 -68.02 56.83
C LYS A 616 -16.90 -67.07 57.79
N GLY A 617 -16.29 -67.61 58.84
CA GLY A 617 -15.58 -66.89 59.91
C GLY A 617 -14.26 -67.55 60.29
N LEU A 618 -13.58 -67.02 61.32
CA LEU A 618 -12.37 -67.64 61.89
C LEU A 618 -12.73 -68.67 62.98
N ARG A 619 -13.96 -68.66 63.48
CA ARG A 619 -14.58 -69.83 64.11
C ARG A 619 -15.66 -70.39 63.21
N GLY A 620 -15.75 -71.70 63.18
CA GLY A 620 -16.89 -72.44 62.64
C GLY A 620 -17.34 -73.45 63.66
N GLN A 621 -18.65 -73.54 63.88
CA GLN A 621 -19.23 -74.57 64.72
C GLN A 621 -20.00 -75.52 63.80
N ALA A 622 -19.69 -76.82 63.85
CA ALA A 622 -20.53 -77.85 63.25
C ALA A 622 -20.95 -78.84 64.33
N ASP A 623 -22.26 -79.07 64.44
CA ASP A 623 -22.78 -80.13 65.27
C ASP A 623 -22.72 -81.43 64.46
N LEU A 624 -21.80 -82.34 64.82
CA LEU A 624 -21.69 -83.66 64.22
C LEU A 624 -22.85 -84.53 64.76
N THR A 625 -24.04 -84.42 64.16
CA THR A 625 -25.20 -85.21 64.58
C THR A 625 -25.46 -86.35 63.57
N PRO A 626 -24.96 -87.57 63.80
CA PRO A 626 -25.33 -88.71 62.98
C PRO A 626 -26.84 -88.99 63.11
N PRO A 627 -27.51 -89.44 62.03
CA PRO A 627 -28.95 -89.67 62.05
C PRO A 627 -29.34 -90.90 62.89
N ASP A 628 -28.46 -91.89 62.98
CA ASP A 628 -28.63 -93.11 63.77
C ASP A 628 -27.86 -93.03 65.10
N ALA A 629 -28.29 -93.82 66.07
CA ALA A 629 -27.48 -94.10 67.26
C ALA A 629 -26.29 -95.04 66.93
N GLY A 630 -25.19 -94.86 67.69
CA GLY A 630 -24.00 -95.68 67.62
C GLY A 630 -22.73 -94.85 67.54
N HIS A 631 -21.59 -95.53 67.68
CA HIS A 631 -20.28 -94.92 67.79
C HIS A 631 -19.67 -94.59 66.41
N TYR A 632 -19.45 -93.29 66.17
CA TYR A 632 -18.82 -92.74 64.96
C TYR A 632 -17.43 -92.21 65.26
N THR A 633 -16.56 -92.26 64.25
CA THR A 633 -15.19 -91.73 64.26
C THR A 633 -15.04 -90.71 63.13
N TYR A 634 -14.33 -89.60 63.37
CA TYR A 634 -14.24 -88.47 62.45
C TYR A 634 -12.79 -88.00 62.29
N HIS A 635 -12.22 -88.09 61.09
CA HIS A 635 -10.82 -87.72 60.80
C HIS A 635 -10.75 -86.56 59.79
N PHE A 636 -10.16 -85.44 60.18
CA PHE A 636 -10.05 -84.23 59.36
C PHE A 636 -8.78 -84.27 58.49
N ILE A 637 -8.95 -84.18 57.17
CA ILE A 637 -7.90 -84.52 56.18
C ILE A 637 -7.36 -83.32 55.41
N GLU A 638 -8.19 -82.30 55.16
CA GLU A 638 -7.81 -81.09 54.41
C GLU A 638 -8.55 -79.86 54.92
N VAL A 639 -7.92 -78.70 54.76
CA VAL A 639 -8.55 -77.39 54.84
C VAL A 639 -8.20 -76.56 53.61
N SER A 640 -9.20 -75.89 53.06
CA SER A 640 -9.03 -74.81 52.07
C SER A 640 -9.53 -73.50 52.67
N ASP A 641 -8.97 -72.38 52.24
CA ASP A 641 -9.44 -71.02 52.57
C ASP A 641 -9.62 -70.19 51.28
N ALA A 642 -9.81 -68.87 51.38
CA ALA A 642 -9.95 -68.01 50.20
C ALA A 642 -8.70 -67.92 49.30
N THR A 643 -7.51 -68.21 49.84
CA THR A 643 -6.18 -67.93 49.25
C THR A 643 -5.37 -69.20 48.96
N TYR A 644 -5.47 -70.20 49.84
CA TYR A 644 -4.80 -71.49 49.83
C TYR A 644 -5.86 -72.59 49.63
N LYS A 645 -5.62 -73.54 48.72
CA LYS A 645 -6.55 -74.64 48.39
C LYS A 645 -5.87 -75.98 48.64
N ALA A 646 -6.64 -76.94 49.16
CA ALA A 646 -6.20 -78.29 49.52
C ALA A 646 -4.91 -78.30 50.37
N HIS A 647 -4.90 -77.56 51.48
CA HIS A 647 -3.84 -77.66 52.47
C HIS A 647 -4.10 -78.90 53.33
N SER A 648 -3.14 -79.83 53.39
CA SER A 648 -3.32 -81.10 54.08
C SER A 648 -3.22 -80.95 55.60
N LEU A 649 -4.04 -81.72 56.31
CA LEU A 649 -4.02 -81.82 57.77
C LEU A 649 -3.55 -83.19 58.28
N LEU A 650 -3.15 -84.10 57.38
CA LEU A 650 -2.81 -85.49 57.71
C LEU A 650 -1.65 -85.58 58.72
N ASP A 651 -0.67 -84.69 58.63
CA ASP A 651 0.48 -84.62 59.56
C ASP A 651 0.09 -84.20 60.98
N GLN A 652 -1.16 -83.75 61.21
CA GLN A 652 -1.67 -83.27 62.49
C GLN A 652 -2.58 -84.28 63.22
N ASN A 653 -2.93 -85.40 62.56
CA ASN A 653 -3.69 -86.54 63.13
C ASN A 653 -4.95 -86.15 63.93
N LEU A 654 -5.80 -85.30 63.35
CA LEU A 654 -6.99 -84.76 64.00
C LEU A 654 -8.19 -85.73 63.90
N VAL A 655 -8.50 -86.44 64.99
CA VAL A 655 -9.55 -87.49 65.07
C VAL A 655 -10.46 -87.34 66.30
N LEU A 656 -11.77 -87.62 66.19
CA LEU A 656 -12.81 -87.50 67.24
C LEU A 656 -13.82 -88.69 67.28
N GLU A 657 -14.51 -88.96 68.41
CA GLU A 657 -15.48 -90.09 68.61
C GLU A 657 -16.75 -89.73 69.47
N GLN A 658 -17.92 -90.43 69.36
CA GLN A 658 -19.25 -89.87 69.82
C GLN A 658 -20.51 -90.81 69.99
N ASP A 659 -21.55 -90.43 70.81
CA ASP A 659 -22.98 -90.93 70.92
C ASP A 659 -24.10 -89.81 71.14
N VAL A 660 -25.42 -90.05 71.51
CA VAL A 660 -26.64 -89.18 71.10
C VAL A 660 -27.85 -88.62 72.08
N LYS A 661 -27.93 -87.35 72.68
CA LYS A 661 -29.03 -86.25 72.94
C LYS A 661 -28.58 -84.83 73.63
N PRO A 662 -29.20 -83.57 73.49
CA PRO A 662 -28.61 -82.15 73.71
C PRO A 662 -29.37 -80.86 74.36
N SER A 663 -28.73 -79.65 74.61
CA SER A 663 -29.39 -78.26 74.92
C SER A 663 -28.54 -76.87 74.95
N ALA A 664 -29.20 -75.65 75.03
CA ALA A 664 -28.81 -74.21 75.46
C ALA A 664 -28.04 -73.12 74.57
N HIS A 665 -28.16 -71.75 74.84
CA HIS A 665 -27.57 -70.59 74.04
C HIS A 665 -27.68 -69.07 74.54
N ALA A 666 -26.83 -68.10 74.05
CA ALA A 666 -26.99 -66.61 74.09
C ALA A 666 -26.35 -65.82 72.87
N SER A 667 -26.63 -64.52 72.60
CA SER A 667 -26.26 -63.86 71.30
C SER A 667 -26.09 -62.32 71.22
N PHE A 668 -25.47 -61.80 70.13
CA PHE A 668 -25.41 -60.36 69.82
C PHE A 668 -26.76 -59.77 69.36
N VAL A 669 -27.05 -58.50 69.69
CA VAL A 669 -28.29 -57.79 69.25
C VAL A 669 -28.21 -57.39 67.76
N LYS A 670 -27.03 -56.97 67.30
CA LYS A 670 -26.69 -56.72 65.89
C LYS A 670 -25.22 -57.06 65.66
N SER A 671 -24.94 -58.15 64.94
CA SER A 671 -23.60 -58.62 64.57
C SER A 671 -23.07 -58.04 63.24
N ALA A 672 -23.75 -57.02 62.69
CA ALA A 672 -23.34 -56.36 61.45
C ALA A 672 -21.93 -55.76 61.55
N GLU A 673 -21.16 -55.92 60.48
CA GLU A 673 -19.79 -55.41 60.35
C GLU A 673 -19.73 -53.89 60.55
N ARG A 674 -18.73 -53.41 61.29
CA ARG A 674 -18.50 -52.00 61.53
C ARG A 674 -17.15 -51.54 60.98
N LYS A 675 -17.18 -50.55 60.08
CA LYS A 675 -15.99 -49.84 59.62
C LYS A 675 -15.67 -48.68 60.56
N ILE A 676 -14.42 -48.56 60.98
CA ILE A 676 -13.93 -47.44 61.81
C ILE A 676 -12.57 -46.93 61.30
N CYS A 677 -12.18 -45.75 61.74
CA CYS A 677 -10.89 -45.15 61.44
C CYS A 677 -9.77 -45.72 62.34
N ILE A 678 -8.52 -45.49 61.95
CA ILE A 678 -7.37 -45.71 62.83
C ILE A 678 -7.51 -44.78 64.05
N ASP A 679 -7.15 -45.27 65.23
CA ASP A 679 -7.24 -44.60 66.53
C ASP A 679 -8.68 -44.41 67.10
N GLU A 680 -9.71 -45.01 66.49
CA GLU A 680 -11.08 -45.01 67.03
C GLU A 680 -11.41 -46.26 67.87
N SER A 681 -12.40 -46.15 68.75
CA SER A 681 -13.01 -47.25 69.53
C SER A 681 -14.43 -47.57 69.03
N VAL A 682 -14.94 -48.77 69.36
CA VAL A 682 -16.26 -49.23 68.92
C VAL A 682 -17.03 -50.03 69.99
N ARG A 683 -18.37 -49.89 70.00
CA ARG A 683 -19.28 -50.37 71.05
C ARG A 683 -20.34 -51.39 70.56
N PHE A 684 -20.40 -52.61 71.11
CA PHE A 684 -21.32 -53.68 70.68
C PHE A 684 -22.32 -54.10 71.76
N ARG A 685 -23.62 -54.24 71.39
CA ARG A 685 -24.69 -54.70 72.29
C ARG A 685 -24.92 -56.21 72.22
N VAL A 686 -24.95 -56.84 73.39
CA VAL A 686 -25.14 -58.28 73.60
C VAL A 686 -26.47 -58.51 74.30
N ARG A 687 -27.19 -59.60 73.95
CA ARG A 687 -28.41 -60.04 74.61
C ARG A 687 -28.23 -61.42 75.23
N LEU A 688 -28.62 -61.54 76.48
CA LEU A 688 -28.45 -62.74 77.30
C LEU A 688 -29.79 -63.46 77.45
N ARG A 689 -29.73 -64.78 77.66
CA ARG A 689 -30.89 -65.65 77.95
C ARG A 689 -30.48 -66.61 79.06
N GLY A 690 -31.30 -66.68 80.10
CA GLY A 690 -30.97 -67.32 81.38
C GLY A 690 -31.40 -66.42 82.54
N GLU A 691 -30.91 -66.70 83.74
CA GLU A 691 -31.23 -65.96 84.96
C GLU A 691 -30.00 -65.19 85.47
N GLY A 692 -30.16 -63.90 85.75
CA GLY A 692 -29.05 -63.03 86.17
C GLY A 692 -28.70 -63.17 87.67
N PRO A 693 -27.54 -62.65 88.12
CA PRO A 693 -26.59 -61.83 87.37
C PRO A 693 -25.62 -62.65 86.51
N PHE A 694 -25.35 -62.17 85.30
CA PHE A 694 -24.48 -62.84 84.34
C PHE A 694 -23.01 -62.42 84.48
N THR A 695 -22.12 -63.31 84.05
CA THR A 695 -20.71 -63.02 83.77
C THR A 695 -20.39 -63.42 82.34
N VAL A 696 -19.84 -62.50 81.54
CA VAL A 696 -19.51 -62.75 80.13
C VAL A 696 -18.01 -62.62 79.91
N GLU A 697 -17.46 -63.60 79.22
CA GLU A 697 -16.08 -63.61 78.73
C GLU A 697 -16.11 -63.40 77.21
N TYR A 698 -15.19 -62.59 76.68
CA TYR A 698 -15.10 -62.27 75.26
C TYR A 698 -13.64 -62.03 74.84
N GLU A 699 -13.37 -62.14 73.54
CA GLU A 699 -12.04 -62.00 72.96
C GLU A 699 -12.04 -61.04 71.78
N LEU A 700 -11.03 -60.18 71.69
CA LEU A 700 -10.73 -59.40 70.50
C LEU A 700 -9.58 -60.07 69.74
N VAL A 701 -9.82 -60.41 68.47
CA VAL A 701 -8.90 -61.15 67.61
C VAL A 701 -8.45 -60.29 66.44
N GLN A 702 -7.14 -60.20 66.20
CA GLN A 702 -6.53 -59.57 65.02
C GLN A 702 -5.48 -60.53 64.44
N GLY A 703 -5.83 -61.22 63.34
CA GLY A 703 -4.99 -62.27 62.77
C GLY A 703 -4.70 -63.39 63.78
N SER A 704 -3.43 -63.61 64.10
CA SER A 704 -2.98 -64.57 65.13
C SER A 704 -3.07 -64.03 66.57
N ASN A 705 -3.21 -62.73 66.77
CA ASN A 705 -3.22 -62.13 68.10
C ASN A 705 -4.62 -62.18 68.70
N ARG A 706 -4.75 -62.68 69.93
CA ARG A 706 -6.00 -62.71 70.70
C ARG A 706 -5.79 -61.99 72.03
N LYS A 707 -6.69 -61.09 72.42
CA LYS A 707 -6.80 -60.51 73.77
C LYS A 707 -8.14 -60.93 74.38
N SER A 708 -8.12 -61.56 75.55
CA SER A 708 -9.32 -62.04 76.25
C SER A 708 -9.69 -61.12 77.42
N TYR A 709 -10.99 -60.87 77.59
CA TYR A 709 -11.57 -59.91 78.53
C TYR A 709 -12.76 -60.54 79.28
N LYS A 710 -13.07 -60.05 80.48
CA LYS A 710 -14.13 -60.60 81.35
C LYS A 710 -14.91 -59.49 82.05
N ILE A 711 -16.24 -59.54 81.98
CA ILE A 711 -17.16 -58.61 82.64
C ILE A 711 -18.12 -59.43 83.50
N ALA A 712 -18.24 -59.09 84.78
CA ALA A 712 -19.05 -59.82 85.77
C ALA A 712 -20.11 -58.91 86.42
N GLY A 713 -21.18 -59.52 86.95
CA GLY A 713 -22.22 -58.80 87.70
C GLY A 713 -23.27 -58.11 86.83
N ILE A 714 -23.45 -58.54 85.57
CA ILE A 714 -24.40 -57.97 84.62
C ILE A 714 -25.82 -58.36 85.05
N LYS A 715 -26.62 -57.40 85.55
CA LYS A 715 -27.98 -57.66 86.05
C LYS A 715 -29.07 -57.55 84.97
N GLU A 716 -28.75 -56.93 83.84
CA GLU A 716 -29.69 -56.65 82.77
C GLU A 716 -29.63 -57.71 81.66
N GLY A 717 -30.74 -57.92 80.94
CA GLY A 717 -30.81 -58.88 79.83
C GLY A 717 -30.06 -58.43 78.55
N GLU A 718 -29.61 -57.18 78.50
CA GLU A 718 -28.70 -56.65 77.48
C GLU A 718 -27.59 -55.83 78.14
N PHE A 719 -26.42 -55.74 77.50
CA PHE A 719 -25.33 -54.83 77.90
C PHE A 719 -24.47 -54.43 76.69
N GLU A 720 -23.57 -53.45 76.85
CA GLU A 720 -22.71 -52.92 75.78
C GLU A 720 -21.22 -53.08 76.11
N ILE A 721 -20.44 -53.60 75.16
CA ILE A 721 -18.98 -53.80 75.24
C ILE A 721 -18.28 -52.69 74.45
N GLU A 722 -17.38 -51.92 75.08
CA GLU A 722 -16.50 -50.95 74.42
C GLU A 722 -15.07 -51.50 74.26
N THR A 723 -14.37 -51.06 73.22
CA THR A 723 -13.00 -51.51 72.86
C THR A 723 -11.96 -50.41 73.11
N GLU A 724 -10.70 -50.81 73.31
CA GLU A 724 -9.54 -49.91 73.25
C GLU A 724 -9.41 -49.28 71.84
N PRO A 725 -8.84 -48.07 71.70
CA PRO A 725 -8.57 -47.47 70.39
C PRO A 725 -7.70 -48.36 69.48
N LEU A 726 -8.16 -48.61 68.26
CA LEU A 726 -7.51 -49.56 67.34
C LEU A 726 -6.47 -48.85 66.44
N THR A 727 -5.21 -48.88 66.87
CA THR A 727 -4.07 -48.17 66.27
C THR A 727 -3.43 -48.89 65.08
N LYS A 728 -3.99 -50.02 64.62
CA LYS A 728 -3.51 -50.76 63.45
C LYS A 728 -4.68 -51.05 62.52
N GLY A 729 -4.49 -50.87 61.22
CA GLY A 729 -5.45 -51.32 60.22
C GLY A 729 -5.60 -52.85 60.20
N GLY A 730 -6.74 -53.32 59.69
CA GLY A 730 -7.01 -54.73 59.46
C GLY A 730 -8.43 -55.17 59.85
N ASP A 731 -8.70 -56.44 59.56
CA ASP A 731 -9.91 -57.13 60.00
C ASP A 731 -9.74 -57.60 61.45
N TYR A 732 -10.58 -57.11 62.35
CA TYR A 732 -10.69 -57.52 63.75
C TYR A 732 -12.03 -58.25 64.00
N THR A 733 -12.02 -59.25 64.87
CA THR A 733 -13.24 -59.97 65.29
C THR A 733 -13.40 -59.88 66.80
N LEU A 734 -14.57 -59.41 67.25
CA LEU A 734 -15.01 -59.49 68.64
C LEU A 734 -15.86 -60.77 68.80
N SER A 735 -15.34 -61.75 69.55
CA SER A 735 -15.99 -63.04 69.79
C SER A 735 -16.43 -63.14 71.25
N LEU A 736 -17.71 -63.38 71.52
CA LEU A 736 -18.15 -63.77 72.86
C LEU A 736 -17.71 -65.22 73.07
N SER A 737 -16.96 -65.52 74.13
CA SER A 737 -16.45 -66.89 74.36
C SER A 737 -17.34 -67.69 75.30
N SER A 738 -17.94 -67.05 76.32
CA SER A 738 -18.92 -67.70 77.18
C SER A 738 -19.81 -66.73 77.95
N VAL A 739 -20.97 -67.22 78.41
CA VAL A 739 -21.77 -66.60 79.48
C VAL A 739 -21.89 -67.58 80.65
N THR A 740 -21.78 -67.08 81.87
CA THR A 740 -22.14 -67.79 83.10
C THR A 740 -23.37 -67.11 83.70
N ASP A 741 -24.39 -67.88 84.05
CA ASP A 741 -25.62 -67.38 84.68
C ASP A 741 -25.49 -67.24 86.22
N GLY A 742 -26.54 -66.73 86.87
CA GLY A 742 -26.58 -66.54 88.33
C GLY A 742 -26.55 -67.84 89.15
N MET A 743 -26.77 -68.99 88.51
CA MET A 743 -26.67 -70.33 89.12
C MET A 743 -25.31 -70.99 88.89
N GLY A 744 -24.40 -70.35 88.14
CA GLY A 744 -23.07 -70.87 87.82
C GLY A 744 -23.02 -71.74 86.55
N CYS A 745 -24.10 -71.82 85.78
CA CYS A 745 -24.11 -72.56 84.52
C CYS A 745 -23.32 -71.78 83.45
N LYS A 746 -22.13 -72.28 83.09
CA LYS A 746 -21.28 -71.69 82.05
C LYS A 746 -21.58 -72.32 80.69
N GLU A 747 -22.09 -71.50 79.77
CA GLU A 747 -22.42 -71.87 78.39
C GLU A 747 -21.40 -71.23 77.42
N ALA A 748 -20.83 -72.04 76.52
CA ALA A 748 -19.90 -71.57 75.50
C ALA A 748 -20.65 -70.84 74.37
N LEU A 749 -20.03 -69.81 73.79
CA LEU A 749 -20.68 -68.96 72.77
C LEU A 749 -19.89 -68.96 71.45
N GLY A 750 -20.60 -69.25 70.36
CA GLY A 750 -20.10 -69.18 68.98
C GLY A 750 -20.44 -67.87 68.27
N GLN A 751 -20.48 -66.75 69.01
CA GLN A 751 -21.04 -65.48 68.52
C GLN A 751 -19.92 -64.47 68.22
N GLU A 752 -19.85 -64.02 66.97
CA GLU A 752 -18.85 -63.07 66.46
C GLU A 752 -19.47 -61.78 65.92
N ALA A 753 -18.78 -60.66 66.09
CA ALA A 753 -19.05 -59.38 65.44
C ALA A 753 -17.77 -58.85 64.79
N LYS A 754 -17.86 -58.36 63.54
CA LYS A 754 -16.70 -57.94 62.74
C LYS A 754 -16.46 -56.43 62.83
N ILE A 755 -15.19 -56.05 62.93
CA ILE A 755 -14.71 -54.67 62.93
C ILE A 755 -13.66 -54.56 61.83
N ASN A 756 -13.87 -53.68 60.86
CA ASN A 756 -12.90 -53.42 59.80
C ASN A 756 -12.24 -52.05 60.09
N VAL A 757 -10.99 -52.09 60.55
CA VAL A 757 -10.19 -50.89 60.82
C VAL A 757 -9.42 -50.55 59.57
N ARG A 758 -9.51 -49.30 59.11
CA ARG A 758 -8.88 -48.87 57.85
C ARG A 758 -7.36 -48.96 57.90
N HIS A 759 -6.75 -49.28 56.75
CA HIS A 759 -5.30 -49.42 56.63
C HIS A 759 -4.53 -48.11 56.47
N GLN A 760 -5.23 -47.00 56.21
CA GLN A 760 -4.63 -45.68 55.93
C GLN A 760 -5.66 -44.58 56.19
N ARG A 761 -5.22 -43.39 56.62
CA ARG A 761 -6.08 -42.18 56.63
C ARG A 761 -6.32 -41.70 55.19
N PRO A 762 -7.55 -41.29 54.81
CA PRO A 762 -7.83 -40.81 53.46
C PRO A 762 -7.13 -39.47 53.19
N LYS A 763 -6.81 -39.20 51.91
CA LYS A 763 -6.01 -38.04 51.49
C LYS A 763 -6.65 -37.31 50.31
N ALA A 764 -6.43 -36.00 50.24
CA ALA A 764 -6.83 -35.16 49.11
C ALA A 764 -5.69 -34.23 48.63
N GLY A 765 -5.64 -33.95 47.33
CA GLY A 765 -4.69 -33.02 46.73
C GLY A 765 -5.09 -32.61 45.31
N PHE A 766 -4.61 -31.46 44.83
CA PHE A 766 -4.79 -31.08 43.42
C PHE A 766 -3.94 -31.96 42.50
N GLY A 767 -4.55 -32.49 41.45
CA GLY A 767 -3.86 -33.11 40.31
C GLY A 767 -3.09 -32.09 39.47
N LEU A 768 -2.61 -32.52 38.31
CA LEU A 768 -1.96 -31.63 37.35
C LEU A 768 -2.94 -31.24 36.24
N ILE A 769 -2.83 -30.02 35.72
CA ILE A 769 -3.47 -29.60 34.48
C ILE A 769 -2.35 -29.44 33.44
N GLU A 770 -2.38 -30.31 32.42
CA GLU A 770 -1.41 -30.33 31.30
C GLU A 770 0.07 -30.47 31.71
N GLY A 771 0.32 -30.90 32.96
CA GLY A 771 1.64 -31.07 33.57
C GLY A 771 1.97 -30.06 34.68
N SER A 772 1.13 -29.04 34.87
CA SER A 772 1.38 -27.90 35.78
C SER A 772 0.36 -27.80 36.92
N ARG A 773 0.68 -26.99 37.94
CA ARG A 773 -0.28 -26.40 38.91
C ARG A 773 -0.30 -24.87 38.89
N ASP A 774 0.38 -24.27 37.91
CA ASP A 774 0.19 -22.89 37.51
C ASP A 774 -0.46 -22.91 36.11
N VAL A 775 -1.66 -22.35 35.99
CA VAL A 775 -2.58 -22.64 34.89
C VAL A 775 -3.14 -21.34 34.31
N HIS A 776 -2.79 -21.06 33.06
CA HIS A 776 -3.33 -19.91 32.35
C HIS A 776 -4.67 -20.24 31.70
N ALA A 777 -5.69 -19.41 31.96
CA ALA A 777 -7.05 -19.61 31.46
C ALA A 777 -7.60 -18.36 30.79
N LEU A 778 -8.58 -18.52 29.90
CA LEU A 778 -9.33 -17.39 29.35
C LEU A 778 -10.27 -16.81 30.41
N GLU A 779 -10.38 -15.48 30.46
CA GLU A 779 -11.26 -14.76 31.39
C GLU A 779 -12.71 -15.27 31.29
N ASN A 780 -13.37 -15.45 32.44
CA ASN A 780 -14.74 -15.96 32.58
C ASN A 780 -14.99 -17.38 32.04
N LYS A 781 -13.97 -18.09 31.54
CA LYS A 781 -14.05 -19.53 31.25
C LYS A 781 -13.94 -20.33 32.55
N LYS A 782 -14.82 -21.32 32.73
CA LYS A 782 -14.73 -22.27 33.85
C LYS A 782 -13.44 -23.08 33.77
N VAL A 783 -12.77 -23.29 34.90
CA VAL A 783 -11.61 -24.18 35.01
C VAL A 783 -12.00 -25.38 35.89
N SER A 784 -11.79 -26.60 35.38
CA SER A 784 -12.10 -27.84 36.09
C SER A 784 -10.85 -28.39 36.79
N LEU A 785 -10.69 -28.06 38.07
CA LEU A 785 -9.55 -28.48 38.89
C LEU A 785 -9.65 -29.98 39.22
N PRO A 786 -8.70 -30.83 38.77
CA PRO A 786 -8.70 -32.24 39.13
C PRO A 786 -8.31 -32.41 40.61
N ILE A 787 -9.09 -33.19 41.36
CA ILE A 787 -8.77 -33.56 42.74
C ILE A 787 -8.45 -35.04 42.78
N LYS A 788 -7.29 -35.38 43.34
CA LYS A 788 -6.90 -36.77 43.64
C LYS A 788 -7.34 -37.10 45.06
N LEU A 789 -8.09 -38.18 45.21
CA LEU A 789 -8.74 -38.59 46.44
C LEU A 789 -8.45 -40.06 46.74
N THR A 790 -8.07 -40.34 47.99
CA THR A 790 -7.95 -41.71 48.51
C THR A 790 -8.94 -41.96 49.65
N GLY A 791 -9.27 -43.22 49.92
CA GLY A 791 -10.33 -43.62 50.86
C GLY A 791 -11.53 -44.26 50.17
N GLU A 792 -12.72 -44.12 50.77
CA GLU A 792 -13.99 -44.62 50.25
C GLU A 792 -14.97 -43.46 50.02
N GLY A 793 -15.45 -43.32 48.78
CA GLY A 793 -16.40 -42.28 48.41
C GLY A 793 -17.81 -42.49 48.99
N PRO A 794 -18.64 -41.43 49.10
CA PRO A 794 -18.38 -40.09 48.60
C PRO A 794 -17.49 -39.25 49.53
N TRP A 795 -16.63 -38.42 48.94
CA TRP A 795 -15.79 -37.47 49.66
C TRP A 795 -16.48 -36.13 49.83
N THR A 796 -16.20 -35.46 50.94
CA THR A 796 -16.44 -34.04 51.19
C THR A 796 -15.09 -33.34 51.22
N VAL A 797 -14.92 -32.28 50.43
CA VAL A 797 -13.71 -31.47 50.38
C VAL A 797 -14.06 -30.02 50.66
N GLU A 798 -13.28 -29.36 51.51
CA GLU A 798 -13.38 -27.93 51.77
C GLU A 798 -12.15 -27.21 51.20
N TYR A 799 -12.40 -26.12 50.47
CA TYR A 799 -11.37 -25.32 49.80
C TYR A 799 -11.69 -23.82 49.88
N GLN A 800 -10.69 -22.98 49.67
CA GLN A 800 -10.84 -21.52 49.64
C GLN A 800 -10.01 -20.90 48.51
N LYS A 801 -10.29 -19.64 48.20
CA LYS A 801 -9.40 -18.78 47.39
C LYS A 801 -8.50 -17.99 48.33
N THR A 802 -7.18 -18.05 48.12
CA THR A 802 -6.18 -17.37 48.93
C THR A 802 -6.45 -15.86 48.95
N GLY A 803 -6.42 -15.25 50.14
CA GLY A 803 -6.80 -13.85 50.38
C GLY A 803 -8.29 -13.61 50.64
N GLN A 804 -9.19 -14.57 50.34
CA GLN A 804 -10.63 -14.46 50.60
C GLN A 804 -11.10 -15.46 51.68
N SER A 805 -10.53 -15.35 52.88
CA SER A 805 -10.75 -16.28 54.01
C SER A 805 -12.21 -16.37 54.51
N SER A 806 -13.12 -15.53 54.04
CA SER A 806 -14.55 -15.54 54.38
C SER A 806 -15.39 -16.49 53.51
N GLN A 807 -14.86 -17.01 52.40
CA GLN A 807 -15.58 -17.91 51.49
C GLN A 807 -14.93 -19.30 51.45
N ARG A 808 -15.21 -20.11 52.49
CA ARG A 808 -14.93 -21.55 52.46
C ARG A 808 -16.00 -22.27 51.63
N MET A 809 -15.58 -22.90 50.55
CA MET A 809 -16.44 -23.66 49.64
C MET A 809 -16.34 -25.14 49.99
N ARG A 810 -17.51 -25.81 50.10
CA ARG A 810 -17.60 -27.23 50.43
C ARG A 810 -18.22 -27.99 49.27
N GLN A 811 -17.48 -28.94 48.70
CA GLN A 811 -17.89 -29.75 47.56
C GLN A 811 -18.02 -31.22 47.96
N GLN A 812 -19.02 -31.91 47.42
CA GLN A 812 -19.12 -33.38 47.51
C GLN A 812 -18.69 -34.01 46.18
N LEU A 813 -17.84 -35.03 46.27
CA LEU A 813 -17.20 -35.74 45.15
C LEU A 813 -17.48 -37.25 45.29
N ARG A 814 -17.59 -37.97 44.18
CA ARG A 814 -18.02 -39.38 44.10
C ARG A 814 -16.97 -40.31 43.48
N GLN A 815 -16.01 -39.80 42.72
CA GLN A 815 -14.94 -40.59 42.09
C GLN A 815 -13.54 -40.17 42.60
N PRO A 816 -12.54 -41.08 42.65
CA PRO A 816 -11.19 -40.77 43.12
C PRO A 816 -10.43 -39.66 42.36
N ASN A 817 -10.87 -39.33 41.13
CA ASN A 817 -10.28 -38.32 40.25
C ASN A 817 -11.31 -37.30 39.74
N ASP A 818 -12.34 -37.02 40.54
CA ASP A 818 -13.36 -36.01 40.22
C ASP A 818 -12.76 -34.59 40.09
N LYS A 819 -13.55 -33.67 39.53
CA LYS A 819 -13.13 -32.29 39.26
C LYS A 819 -14.03 -31.27 39.96
N ILE A 820 -13.43 -30.18 40.43
CA ILE A 820 -14.13 -29.01 40.96
C ILE A 820 -14.13 -27.93 39.87
N GLU A 821 -15.30 -27.45 39.45
CA GLU A 821 -15.38 -26.26 38.61
C GLU A 821 -15.19 -25.00 39.45
N VAL A 822 -14.25 -24.13 39.06
CA VAL A 822 -14.08 -22.79 39.64
C VAL A 822 -14.20 -21.71 38.57
N ASN A 823 -14.62 -20.52 39.01
CA ASN A 823 -14.78 -19.34 38.18
C ASN A 823 -13.78 -18.26 38.63
N GLY A 824 -12.91 -17.84 37.72
CA GLY A 824 -11.98 -16.72 37.93
C GLY A 824 -10.59 -17.12 38.43
N GLU A 825 -9.64 -16.21 38.21
CA GLU A 825 -8.23 -16.34 38.59
C GLU A 825 -7.99 -16.27 40.11
N GLY A 826 -6.77 -16.63 40.52
CA GLY A 826 -6.31 -16.66 41.90
C GLY A 826 -5.65 -18.00 42.28
N THR A 827 -5.04 -18.04 43.46
CA THR A 827 -4.59 -19.31 44.06
C THR A 827 -5.74 -19.93 44.86
N PHE A 828 -6.03 -21.19 44.60
CA PHE A 828 -7.00 -22.00 45.32
C PHE A 828 -6.27 -22.97 46.25
N GLU A 829 -6.80 -23.18 47.44
CA GLU A 829 -6.16 -23.94 48.52
C GLU A 829 -7.13 -24.93 49.16
N LEU A 830 -6.72 -26.18 49.29
CA LEU A 830 -7.43 -27.24 50.01
C LEU A 830 -7.24 -27.07 51.53
N LEU A 831 -8.34 -27.08 52.26
CA LEU A 831 -8.38 -26.86 53.71
C LEU A 831 -8.59 -28.14 54.50
N SER A 832 -9.62 -28.91 54.14
CA SER A 832 -10.01 -30.13 54.86
C SER A 832 -10.62 -31.14 53.89
N MET A 833 -10.57 -32.42 54.27
CA MET A 833 -11.33 -33.45 53.60
C MET A 833 -11.88 -34.48 54.60
N ARG A 834 -13.02 -35.07 54.28
CA ARG A 834 -13.63 -36.21 54.97
C ARG A 834 -14.20 -37.14 53.91
N ASP A 835 -13.97 -38.45 54.00
CA ASP A 835 -14.57 -39.41 53.06
C ASP A 835 -15.94 -39.90 53.57
N ALA A 836 -16.44 -41.05 53.11
CA ALA A 836 -17.71 -41.59 53.60
C ALA A 836 -17.78 -41.81 55.13
N ILE A 837 -16.62 -41.92 55.80
CA ILE A 837 -16.52 -42.25 57.22
C ILE A 837 -15.52 -41.30 57.92
N CYS A 838 -14.27 -41.30 57.48
CA CYS A 838 -13.15 -40.75 58.24
C CYS A 838 -12.77 -39.32 57.83
N PRO A 839 -12.31 -38.49 58.79
CA PRO A 839 -11.53 -37.30 58.44
C PRO A 839 -10.24 -37.72 57.72
N GLY A 840 -9.77 -36.88 56.80
CA GLY A 840 -8.55 -37.10 56.04
C GLY A 840 -7.57 -35.93 56.11
N VAL A 841 -6.44 -36.09 55.44
CA VAL A 841 -5.35 -35.10 55.40
C VAL A 841 -5.17 -34.53 53.98
N ILE A 842 -4.70 -33.29 53.90
CA ILE A 842 -4.34 -32.68 52.61
C ILE A 842 -2.85 -32.92 52.36
N ASP A 843 -2.47 -33.37 51.16
CA ASP A 843 -1.05 -33.47 50.77
C ASP A 843 -0.44 -32.06 50.69
N PRO A 844 0.59 -31.71 51.50
CA PRO A 844 1.23 -30.40 51.44
C PRO A 844 1.87 -30.10 50.08
N LYS A 845 2.29 -31.12 49.32
CA LYS A 845 2.85 -30.96 47.95
C LYS A 845 1.78 -30.76 46.89
N ALA A 846 0.51 -30.91 47.23
CA ALA A 846 -0.65 -30.76 46.34
C ALA A 846 -1.74 -29.84 46.92
N LYS A 847 -1.40 -29.07 47.96
CA LYS A 847 -2.36 -28.26 48.73
C LYS A 847 -2.99 -27.12 47.93
N SER A 848 -2.25 -26.55 46.97
CA SER A 848 -2.66 -25.39 46.20
C SER A 848 -2.50 -25.56 44.69
N ILE A 849 -3.28 -24.78 43.95
CA ILE A 849 -3.22 -24.62 42.49
C ILE A 849 -3.45 -23.15 42.15
N LYS A 850 -2.67 -22.60 41.23
CA LYS A 850 -2.73 -21.21 40.79
C LYS A 850 -3.37 -21.13 39.41
N ILE A 851 -4.30 -20.19 39.25
CA ILE A 851 -4.97 -19.88 37.99
C ILE A 851 -4.74 -18.41 37.70
N ASP A 852 -4.16 -18.09 36.55
CA ASP A 852 -4.02 -16.70 36.08
C ASP A 852 -4.88 -16.52 34.83
N TRP A 853 -5.46 -15.34 34.63
CA TRP A 853 -6.07 -15.03 33.35
C TRP A 853 -5.03 -14.64 32.29
N ILE A 854 -5.20 -15.16 31.08
CA ILE A 854 -4.54 -14.62 29.89
C ILE A 854 -5.10 -13.21 29.68
N GLY A 855 -4.25 -12.18 29.70
CA GLY A 855 -4.69 -10.80 29.54
C GLY A 855 -5.42 -10.57 28.21
N ARG A 856 -6.55 -9.86 28.24
CA ARG A 856 -7.27 -9.44 27.03
C ARG A 856 -6.45 -8.50 26.17
N PRO A 857 -6.72 -8.43 24.86
CA PRO A 857 -6.08 -7.44 24.01
C PRO A 857 -6.50 -6.02 24.37
N GLY A 858 -5.53 -5.12 24.38
CA GLY A 858 -5.69 -3.69 24.63
C GLY A 858 -5.02 -2.86 23.54
N LEU A 859 -5.67 -1.78 23.11
CA LEU A 859 -5.17 -0.83 22.13
C LEU A 859 -4.98 0.53 22.83
N LYS A 860 -3.83 1.15 22.61
CA LYS A 860 -3.48 2.49 23.10
C LYS A 860 -2.90 3.32 21.95
N VAL A 861 -2.92 4.64 22.12
CA VAL A 861 -2.23 5.60 21.25
C VAL A 861 -1.42 6.56 22.12
N LEU A 862 -0.31 7.09 21.59
CA LEU A 862 0.59 7.94 22.37
C LEU A 862 0.02 9.37 22.49
N GLU A 863 -0.33 9.80 23.70
CA GLU A 863 -1.04 11.07 23.94
C GLU A 863 -0.29 12.31 23.45
N THR A 864 1.05 12.27 23.39
CA THR A 864 1.90 13.40 22.97
C THR A 864 1.78 13.78 21.48
N VAL A 865 1.08 12.98 20.67
CA VAL A 865 0.88 13.23 19.23
C VAL A 865 -0.45 13.94 18.94
N PHE A 866 -1.18 14.35 19.99
CA PHE A 866 -2.51 14.96 19.91
C PHE A 866 -2.54 16.35 20.57
N GLU A 867 -3.36 17.24 20.03
CA GLU A 867 -3.58 18.59 20.58
C GLU A 867 -4.41 18.53 21.87
N LYS A 868 -5.39 17.62 21.91
CA LYS A 868 -6.34 17.49 23.01
C LYS A 868 -6.92 16.08 23.12
N VAL A 869 -6.89 15.50 24.32
CA VAL A 869 -7.62 14.27 24.64
C VAL A 869 -8.92 14.64 25.37
N SER A 870 -10.02 13.97 25.02
CA SER A 870 -11.37 14.24 25.52
C SER A 870 -12.12 12.93 25.79
N GLY A 871 -11.66 12.19 26.81
CA GLY A 871 -12.13 10.83 27.08
C GLY A 871 -11.64 9.86 26.01
N PRO A 872 -12.51 9.08 25.35
CA PRO A 872 -12.12 8.17 24.28
C PRO A 872 -11.79 8.89 22.94
N THR A 873 -12.01 10.21 22.85
CA THR A 873 -11.78 11.01 21.65
C THR A 873 -10.45 11.76 21.73
N TYR A 874 -9.57 11.53 20.76
CA TYR A 874 -8.26 12.13 20.62
C TYR A 874 -8.29 13.10 19.43
N HIS A 875 -8.14 14.40 19.70
CA HIS A 875 -8.10 15.43 18.67
C HIS A 875 -6.65 15.64 18.23
N LYS A 876 -6.35 15.26 17.00
CA LYS A 876 -5.04 15.47 16.40
C LYS A 876 -4.93 16.86 15.79
N TYR A 877 -3.72 17.41 15.80
CA TYR A 877 -3.42 18.72 15.24
C TYR A 877 -3.98 18.90 13.82
N ASP A 878 -4.53 20.09 13.58
CA ASP A 878 -4.92 20.61 12.27
C ASP A 878 -3.79 20.45 11.25
N ILE A 879 -4.09 19.86 10.08
CA ILE A 879 -3.13 19.65 8.97
C ILE A 879 -3.69 20.19 7.67
N CYS A 880 -2.86 20.52 6.68
CA CYS A 880 -3.33 21.00 5.38
C CYS A 880 -3.60 19.86 4.40
N GLU A 881 -4.55 20.08 3.50
CA GLU A 881 -5.00 19.13 2.47
C GLU A 881 -3.84 18.57 1.63
N GLY A 882 -3.67 17.25 1.63
CA GLY A 882 -2.62 16.53 0.90
C GLY A 882 -1.21 16.68 1.49
N GLU A 883 -1.08 16.88 2.80
CA GLU A 883 0.17 16.70 3.55
C GLU A 883 0.12 15.35 4.30
N ASP A 884 1.27 14.70 4.50
CA ASP A 884 1.33 13.33 5.01
C ASP A 884 1.33 13.26 6.53
N ASP A 885 0.55 12.32 7.09
CA ASP A 885 0.43 12.11 8.53
C ASP A 885 -0.02 10.68 8.89
N SER A 886 0.37 10.18 10.07
CA SER A 886 0.02 8.85 10.58
C SER A 886 -0.12 8.78 12.11
N VAL A 887 -0.76 7.74 12.63
CA VAL A 887 -0.79 7.42 14.07
C VAL A 887 -0.34 5.99 14.29
N ASP A 888 0.45 5.78 15.36
CA ASP A 888 0.88 4.46 15.78
C ASP A 888 -0.06 3.90 16.85
N LEU A 889 -0.63 2.74 16.56
CA LEU A 889 -1.42 1.96 17.51
C LEU A 889 -0.48 1.04 18.30
N TYR A 890 -0.53 1.14 19.62
CA TYR A 890 0.20 0.27 20.55
C TYR A 890 -0.75 -0.82 21.03
N LEU A 891 -0.43 -2.07 20.69
CA LEU A 891 -1.23 -3.26 20.94
C LEU A 891 -0.57 -4.12 22.03
N SER A 892 -1.38 -4.57 22.98
CA SER A 892 -1.00 -5.53 24.01
C SER A 892 -1.97 -6.71 24.00
N GLY A 893 -1.52 -7.91 24.34
CA GLY A 893 -2.32 -9.16 24.27
C GLY A 893 -1.55 -10.28 23.56
N SER A 894 -2.28 -11.23 22.97
CA SER A 894 -1.72 -12.45 22.35
C SER A 894 -1.79 -12.39 20.81
N PRO A 895 -0.71 -12.01 20.10
CA PRO A 895 -0.74 -11.88 18.64
C PRO A 895 -1.06 -13.21 17.92
N PRO A 896 -1.63 -13.18 16.71
CA PRO A 896 -1.94 -11.99 15.91
C PRO A 896 -3.19 -11.23 16.39
N PHE A 897 -3.12 -9.90 16.31
CA PHE A 897 -4.22 -8.98 16.60
C PHE A 897 -5.09 -8.74 15.35
N GLU A 898 -6.40 -8.56 15.54
CA GLU A 898 -7.32 -8.02 14.55
C GLU A 898 -7.97 -6.73 15.09
N VAL A 899 -7.77 -5.63 14.37
CA VAL A 899 -8.35 -4.32 14.68
C VAL A 899 -9.27 -3.92 13.53
N LYS A 900 -10.53 -3.56 13.81
CA LYS A 900 -11.43 -2.96 12.81
C LYS A 900 -11.77 -1.53 13.15
N TYR A 901 -11.78 -0.69 12.12
CA TYR A 901 -12.06 0.73 12.27
C TYR A 901 -12.90 1.29 11.12
N GLU A 902 -13.63 2.35 11.45
CA GLU A 902 -14.47 3.12 10.55
C GLU A 902 -13.81 4.48 10.27
N GLU A 903 -13.59 4.81 8.99
CA GLU A 903 -13.18 6.15 8.55
C GLU A 903 -14.44 6.95 8.16
N HIS A 904 -14.83 7.89 9.02
CA HIS A 904 -15.97 8.79 8.83
C HIS A 904 -15.47 10.10 8.24
N TYR A 905 -15.53 10.22 6.91
CA TYR A 905 -15.10 11.43 6.20
C TYR A 905 -16.25 12.45 6.08
N LYS A 906 -16.06 13.63 6.67
CA LYS A 906 -17.04 14.72 6.79
C LYS A 906 -16.48 15.97 6.05
N PRO A 907 -16.58 16.04 4.71
CA PRO A 907 -16.04 17.17 3.95
C PRO A 907 -16.76 18.48 4.29
N GLU A 908 -16.08 19.61 4.07
CA GLU A 908 -16.76 20.93 4.17
C GLU A 908 -17.84 21.13 3.09
N LYS A 909 -17.66 20.47 1.94
CA LYS A 909 -18.57 20.52 0.77
C LYS A 909 -18.62 19.15 0.11
N GLY A 910 -19.74 18.45 0.23
CA GLY A 910 -19.96 17.16 -0.42
C GLY A 910 -20.84 16.21 0.40
N ALA A 911 -20.97 14.97 -0.08
CA ALA A 911 -21.58 13.90 0.69
C ALA A 911 -20.61 13.38 1.76
N LYS A 912 -21.13 12.98 2.93
CA LYS A 912 -20.35 12.25 3.94
C LYS A 912 -20.04 10.85 3.40
N ALA A 913 -18.82 10.37 3.62
CA ALA A 913 -18.41 9.02 3.23
C ALA A 913 -18.00 8.19 4.46
N LEU A 914 -18.26 6.89 4.40
CA LEU A 914 -17.91 5.92 5.42
C LEU A 914 -17.12 4.78 4.75
N LYS A 915 -15.91 4.52 5.23
CA LYS A 915 -15.10 3.35 4.82
C LYS A 915 -14.91 2.47 6.06
N SER A 916 -15.08 1.16 5.93
CA SER A 916 -14.71 0.20 6.99
C SER A 916 -13.43 -0.52 6.57
N LYS A 917 -12.48 -0.66 7.50
CA LYS A 917 -11.18 -1.29 7.29
C LYS A 917 -10.85 -2.26 8.42
N SER A 918 -10.11 -3.31 8.10
CA SER A 918 -9.55 -4.27 9.07
C SER A 918 -8.03 -4.37 8.91
N LEU A 919 -7.34 -4.40 10.04
CA LEU A 919 -5.89 -4.53 10.17
C LEU A 919 -5.61 -5.84 10.92
N LYS A 920 -4.74 -6.69 10.36
CA LYS A 920 -4.25 -7.93 11.00
C LYS A 920 -2.73 -7.88 11.12
N THR A 921 -2.21 -7.84 12.35
CA THR A 921 -0.77 -7.66 12.63
C THR A 921 -0.31 -8.63 13.73
N ALA A 922 0.94 -9.07 13.65
CA ALA A 922 1.60 -9.79 14.73
C ALA A 922 2.45 -8.86 15.64
N GLY A 923 2.64 -7.60 15.23
CA GLY A 923 3.45 -6.62 15.95
C GLY A 923 2.71 -6.00 17.15
N SER A 924 3.52 -5.65 18.16
CA SER A 924 3.20 -4.76 19.29
C SER A 924 2.78 -3.35 18.84
N VAL A 925 3.23 -2.90 17.67
CA VAL A 925 2.95 -1.56 17.12
C VAL A 925 2.50 -1.69 15.66
N SER A 926 1.54 -0.86 15.24
CA SER A 926 1.20 -0.69 13.82
C SER A 926 0.75 0.74 13.51
N SER A 927 1.35 1.34 12.47
CA SER A 927 0.96 2.67 12.00
C SER A 927 -0.30 2.64 11.12
N ILE A 928 -1.06 3.75 11.10
CA ILE A 928 -2.19 4.01 10.23
C ILE A 928 -2.07 5.42 9.65
N ARG A 929 -2.10 5.55 8.32
CA ARG A 929 -2.09 6.83 7.59
C ARG A 929 -3.43 7.57 7.73
N MET A 930 -3.38 8.89 7.91
CA MET A 930 -4.54 9.77 7.87
C MET A 930 -4.91 10.16 6.42
N ASP A 931 -6.20 10.24 6.12
CA ASP A 931 -6.75 10.56 4.79
C ASP A 931 -6.90 12.08 4.64
N THR A 932 -5.77 12.75 4.40
CA THR A 932 -5.68 14.20 4.23
C THR A 932 -6.04 14.65 2.80
N ALA A 933 -6.49 13.74 1.93
CA ALA A 933 -6.60 13.99 0.48
C ALA A 933 -7.67 15.02 0.07
N GLN A 934 -8.55 15.42 0.98
CA GLN A 934 -9.58 16.45 0.78
C GLN A 934 -9.85 17.22 2.09
N ALA A 935 -10.23 18.49 1.98
CA ALA A 935 -10.55 19.34 3.13
C ALA A 935 -11.88 18.99 3.84
N GLY A 936 -11.83 18.82 5.17
CA GLY A 936 -12.96 18.38 5.99
C GLY A 936 -12.62 18.14 7.45
N LEU A 937 -13.47 17.36 8.12
CA LEU A 937 -13.17 16.68 9.39
C LEU A 937 -13.13 15.18 9.11
N VAL A 938 -12.05 14.51 9.52
CA VAL A 938 -11.88 13.05 9.37
C VAL A 938 -11.91 12.43 10.75
N GLU A 939 -12.61 11.32 10.89
CA GLU A 939 -12.83 10.64 12.17
C GLU A 939 -12.61 9.13 12.04
N TYR A 940 -11.64 8.63 12.78
CA TYR A 940 -11.21 7.23 12.82
C TYR A 940 -11.73 6.59 14.09
N LYS A 941 -12.76 5.75 13.95
CA LYS A 941 -13.38 5.05 15.08
C LYS A 941 -12.93 3.60 15.11
N PHE A 942 -12.02 3.28 16.01
CA PHE A 942 -11.57 1.92 16.32
C PHE A 942 -12.67 1.24 17.12
N SER A 943 -13.47 0.40 16.44
CA SER A 943 -14.71 -0.16 16.99
C SER A 943 -14.56 -1.60 17.48
N GLU A 944 -13.68 -2.39 16.86
CA GLU A 944 -13.42 -3.78 17.25
C GLU A 944 -11.93 -4.05 17.43
N LEU A 945 -11.62 -4.83 18.45
CA LEU A 945 -10.28 -5.34 18.79
C LEU A 945 -10.44 -6.79 19.23
N ALA A 946 -9.63 -7.68 18.65
CA ALA A 946 -9.55 -9.11 18.94
C ALA A 946 -8.08 -9.58 18.84
N ASP A 947 -7.78 -10.76 19.38
CA ASP A 947 -6.47 -11.41 19.29
C ASP A 947 -6.61 -12.94 19.14
N TYR A 948 -5.52 -13.70 19.25
CA TYR A 948 -5.54 -15.17 19.13
C TYR A 948 -6.46 -15.85 20.17
N ASN A 949 -6.61 -15.26 21.35
CA ASN A 949 -7.29 -15.83 22.51
C ASN A 949 -8.70 -15.26 22.72
N TYR A 950 -8.98 -14.06 22.22
CA TYR A 950 -10.23 -13.35 22.46
C TYR A 950 -10.82 -12.71 21.20
N GLU A 951 -12.04 -13.14 20.86
CA GLU A 951 -12.93 -12.37 19.97
C GLU A 951 -13.31 -11.01 20.58
N HIS A 952 -13.71 -10.07 19.73
CA HIS A 952 -14.11 -8.72 20.16
C HIS A 952 -15.33 -8.75 21.09
N SER A 953 -15.20 -8.11 22.25
CA SER A 953 -16.32 -7.83 23.16
C SER A 953 -16.47 -6.34 23.46
N ARG A 954 -17.69 -5.83 23.19
CA ARG A 954 -18.12 -4.45 23.49
C ARG A 954 -18.18 -4.12 24.99
N GLN A 955 -18.05 -5.12 25.87
CA GLN A 955 -18.01 -4.90 27.33
C GLN A 955 -16.59 -4.63 27.84
N HIS A 956 -15.57 -5.14 27.16
CA HIS A 956 -14.17 -5.03 27.59
C HIS A 956 -13.34 -4.06 26.71
N PHE A 957 -13.76 -3.81 25.47
CA PHE A 957 -13.11 -2.84 24.58
C PHE A 957 -13.95 -1.56 24.46
N THR A 958 -13.43 -0.44 24.96
CA THR A 958 -13.98 0.90 24.74
C THR A 958 -13.50 1.45 23.40
N PRO A 959 -14.39 1.77 22.44
CA PRO A 959 -13.98 2.30 21.14
C PRO A 959 -13.19 3.60 21.26
N ILE A 960 -12.01 3.64 20.65
CA ILE A 960 -11.16 4.84 20.58
C ILE A 960 -11.50 5.61 19.30
N VAL A 961 -11.61 6.93 19.40
CA VAL A 961 -11.94 7.81 18.28
C VAL A 961 -10.82 8.82 18.09
N ILE A 962 -10.21 8.86 16.90
CA ILE A 962 -9.26 9.93 16.54
C ILE A 962 -9.97 10.88 15.58
N GLN A 963 -9.95 12.17 15.87
CA GLN A 963 -10.46 13.21 14.98
C GLN A 963 -9.32 14.09 14.50
N GLN A 964 -9.28 14.39 13.20
CA GLN A 964 -8.34 15.34 12.61
C GLN A 964 -9.06 16.29 11.66
N ARG A 965 -8.68 17.57 11.72
CA ARG A 965 -9.15 18.61 10.82
C ARG A 965 -8.19 18.74 9.64
N VAL A 966 -8.72 18.64 8.43
CA VAL A 966 -7.94 18.83 7.19
C VAL A 966 -8.34 20.17 6.59
N ASN A 967 -7.42 21.13 6.63
CA ASN A 967 -7.62 22.50 6.18
C ASN A 967 -7.45 22.62 4.66
N PRO A 968 -8.36 23.30 3.95
CA PRO A 968 -8.23 23.51 2.51
C PRO A 968 -7.01 24.37 2.20
N ARG A 969 -6.22 24.00 1.19
CA ARG A 969 -5.09 24.85 0.76
C ARG A 969 -5.62 26.19 0.22
N PRO A 970 -4.98 27.33 0.56
CA PRO A 970 -5.40 28.61 0.03
C PRO A 970 -5.26 28.68 -1.49
N SER A 971 -6.00 29.58 -2.12
CA SER A 971 -5.91 29.84 -3.56
C SER A 971 -5.90 31.33 -3.85
N ALA A 972 -5.17 31.71 -4.90
CA ALA A 972 -5.04 33.08 -5.36
C ALA A 972 -5.30 33.12 -6.87
N ARG A 973 -6.02 34.14 -7.34
CA ARG A 973 -6.31 34.33 -8.77
C ARG A 973 -6.34 35.80 -9.13
N PHE A 974 -5.98 36.15 -10.36
CA PHE A 974 -6.26 37.48 -10.90
C PHE A 974 -7.78 37.66 -11.09
N VAL A 975 -8.28 38.88 -10.86
CA VAL A 975 -9.69 39.21 -11.11
C VAL A 975 -9.96 39.34 -12.61
N GLN A 976 -8.99 39.86 -13.38
CA GLN A 976 -9.04 40.00 -14.85
C GLN A 976 -7.90 39.20 -15.51
N PRO A 977 -7.98 37.85 -15.54
CA PRO A 977 -6.95 37.01 -16.15
C PRO A 977 -6.79 37.31 -17.65
N GLY A 978 -5.55 37.30 -18.15
CA GLY A 978 -5.25 37.57 -19.56
C GLY A 978 -5.29 39.04 -19.99
N LYS A 979 -5.75 39.97 -19.15
CA LYS A 979 -5.71 41.41 -19.43
C LYS A 979 -4.25 41.90 -19.59
N THR A 980 -4.06 42.88 -20.47
CA THR A 980 -2.85 43.71 -20.53
C THR A 980 -3.06 45.01 -19.76
N TYR A 981 -2.10 45.36 -18.91
CA TYR A 981 -2.00 46.63 -18.20
C TYR A 981 -0.85 47.45 -18.80
N SER A 982 -1.00 48.76 -18.91
CA SER A 982 -0.11 49.61 -19.72
C SER A 982 0.58 50.69 -18.89
N TYR A 983 1.90 50.78 -19.02
CA TYR A 983 2.74 51.71 -18.25
C TYR A 983 3.69 52.48 -19.20
N CYS A 984 3.84 53.80 -18.99
CA CYS A 984 4.88 54.59 -19.66
C CYS A 984 6.23 54.43 -18.94
N THR A 985 7.34 54.35 -19.67
CA THR A 985 8.70 54.27 -19.08
C THR A 985 9.12 55.56 -18.34
N SER A 986 8.50 56.70 -18.64
CA SER A 986 8.67 57.98 -17.92
C SER A 986 7.57 58.16 -16.88
N LEU A 987 7.91 58.59 -15.66
CA LEU A 987 6.97 58.70 -14.54
C LEU A 987 5.79 59.65 -14.81
N SER A 988 4.64 59.09 -15.17
CA SER A 988 3.32 59.72 -15.02
C SER A 988 2.65 59.22 -13.73
N PRO A 989 1.84 60.05 -13.04
CA PRO A 989 1.26 59.69 -11.73
C PRO A 989 0.10 58.67 -11.80
N SER A 990 -0.31 58.24 -13.00
CA SER A 990 -1.40 57.30 -13.22
C SER A 990 -0.92 55.83 -13.13
N VAL A 991 -0.63 55.36 -11.92
CA VAL A 991 -0.19 53.98 -11.69
C VAL A 991 -1.40 53.02 -11.73
N GLU A 992 -1.52 52.22 -12.80
CA GLU A 992 -2.44 51.08 -12.80
C GLU A 992 -2.03 50.05 -11.73
N THR A 993 -3.01 49.32 -11.18
CA THR A 993 -2.77 48.25 -10.20
C THR A 993 -3.47 46.96 -10.62
N ILE A 994 -2.92 45.81 -10.23
CA ILE A 994 -3.38 44.49 -10.68
C ILE A 994 -4.17 43.81 -9.55
N PRO A 995 -5.51 43.78 -9.60
CA PRO A 995 -6.35 43.14 -8.58
C PRO A 995 -6.28 41.61 -8.61
N ILE A 996 -6.04 41.03 -7.42
CA ILE A 996 -6.13 39.60 -7.14
C ILE A 996 -7.22 39.31 -6.10
N GLN A 997 -7.79 38.11 -6.17
CA GLN A 997 -8.70 37.57 -5.15
C GLN A 997 -8.05 36.35 -4.47
N LEU A 998 -8.23 36.26 -3.15
CA LEU A 998 -7.63 35.27 -2.26
C LEU A 998 -8.70 34.47 -1.50
N SER A 999 -8.47 33.18 -1.30
CA SER A 999 -9.32 32.26 -0.52
C SER A 999 -8.46 31.40 0.39
N GLY A 1000 -8.95 31.12 1.61
CA GLY A 1000 -8.20 30.58 2.76
C GLY A 1000 -8.44 31.48 3.98
N THR A 1001 -7.53 31.47 4.97
CA THR A 1001 -7.63 32.27 6.21
C THR A 1001 -6.65 33.44 6.21
N PRO A 1002 -7.10 34.72 6.24
CA PRO A 1002 -6.18 35.85 6.36
C PRO A 1002 -5.51 35.92 7.75
N PRO A 1003 -4.32 36.53 7.90
CA PRO A 1003 -3.50 37.14 6.85
C PRO A 1003 -2.94 36.14 5.82
N PHE A 1004 -2.79 36.60 4.58
CA PHE A 1004 -2.15 35.86 3.50
C PHE A 1004 -0.74 36.39 3.21
N SER A 1005 0.13 35.51 2.72
CA SER A 1005 1.40 35.87 2.07
C SER A 1005 1.44 35.29 0.66
N ILE A 1006 1.78 36.09 -0.34
CA ILE A 1006 1.79 35.70 -1.76
C ILE A 1006 3.13 36.00 -2.44
N ASP A 1007 3.67 35.00 -3.13
CA ASP A 1007 4.81 35.16 -4.04
C ASP A 1007 4.27 35.33 -5.48
N TYR A 1008 4.67 36.39 -6.14
CA TYR A 1008 4.41 36.63 -7.57
C TYR A 1008 5.72 36.77 -8.35
N GLU A 1009 5.67 36.40 -9.63
CA GLU A 1009 6.82 36.37 -10.52
C GLU A 1009 6.59 37.29 -11.72
N VAL A 1010 7.56 38.16 -12.00
CA VAL A 1010 7.61 38.95 -13.22
C VAL A 1010 8.61 38.32 -14.19
N ARG A 1011 8.13 37.96 -15.40
CA ARG A 1011 8.98 37.49 -16.51
C ARG A 1011 8.95 38.49 -17.65
N HIS A 1012 10.06 39.18 -17.87
CA HIS A 1012 10.22 40.06 -19.02
C HIS A 1012 10.56 39.26 -20.29
N SER A 1013 9.96 39.62 -21.43
CA SER A 1013 10.29 39.01 -22.72
C SER A 1013 11.77 39.24 -23.07
N GLY A 1014 12.48 38.17 -23.40
CA GLY A 1014 13.92 38.21 -23.73
C GLY A 1014 14.91 38.08 -22.55
N LYS A 1015 14.48 38.20 -21.28
CA LYS A 1015 15.33 37.89 -20.12
C LYS A 1015 15.09 36.46 -19.65
N SER A 1016 16.15 35.68 -19.49
CA SER A 1016 16.07 34.25 -19.09
C SER A 1016 15.82 34.05 -17.59
N SER A 1017 16.28 34.97 -16.74
CA SER A 1017 16.06 34.96 -15.30
C SER A 1017 14.72 35.63 -14.93
N PRO A 1018 13.73 34.88 -14.40
CA PRO A 1018 12.56 35.50 -13.78
C PRO A 1018 12.94 36.21 -12.47
N ARG A 1019 12.14 37.17 -12.03
CA ARG A 1019 12.24 37.76 -10.68
C ARG A 1019 10.97 37.46 -9.89
N VAL A 1020 11.14 37.13 -8.61
CA VAL A 1020 10.06 36.80 -7.68
C VAL A 1020 10.02 37.85 -6.57
N HIS A 1021 8.82 38.28 -6.23
CA HIS A 1021 8.53 39.28 -5.20
C HIS A 1021 7.48 38.71 -4.25
N THR A 1022 7.67 38.89 -2.94
CA THR A 1022 6.77 38.41 -1.88
C THR A 1022 6.02 39.57 -1.25
N ILE A 1023 4.72 39.40 -1.00
CA ILE A 1023 3.89 40.34 -0.25
C ILE A 1023 3.28 39.59 0.94
N SER A 1024 3.55 40.04 2.16
CA SER A 1024 3.04 39.48 3.41
C SER A 1024 1.82 40.24 3.95
N ASP A 1025 1.25 39.75 5.05
CA ASP A 1025 0.31 40.47 5.93
C ASP A 1025 -0.98 40.97 5.25
N ILE A 1026 -1.42 40.29 4.20
CA ILE A 1026 -2.64 40.64 3.46
C ILE A 1026 -3.86 40.19 4.27
N ASN A 1027 -4.41 41.11 5.06
CA ASN A 1027 -5.58 40.88 5.92
C ASN A 1027 -6.94 40.82 5.17
N SER A 1028 -6.94 40.70 3.84
CA SER A 1028 -8.14 40.82 3.00
C SER A 1028 -8.22 39.77 1.89
N HIS A 1029 -9.44 39.36 1.52
CA HIS A 1029 -9.70 38.44 0.40
C HIS A 1029 -9.52 39.07 -1.00
N VAL A 1030 -9.20 40.36 -1.08
CA VAL A 1030 -8.90 41.11 -2.30
C VAL A 1030 -7.68 41.98 -2.03
N TYR A 1031 -6.75 42.04 -2.97
CA TYR A 1031 -5.53 42.85 -2.87
C TYR A 1031 -5.15 43.40 -4.25
N ASN A 1032 -4.54 44.59 -4.30
CA ASN A 1032 -4.13 45.27 -5.53
C ASN A 1032 -2.60 45.28 -5.62
N ILE A 1033 -2.02 44.44 -6.46
CA ILE A 1033 -0.57 44.39 -6.66
C ILE A 1033 -0.11 45.67 -7.36
N GLN A 1034 0.84 46.37 -6.74
CA GLN A 1034 1.64 47.42 -7.35
C GLN A 1034 2.97 46.81 -7.83
N ILE A 1035 3.35 47.10 -9.08
CA ILE A 1035 4.58 46.58 -9.68
C ILE A 1035 5.73 47.56 -9.40
N PRO A 1036 6.86 47.13 -8.83
CA PRO A 1036 8.00 48.02 -8.58
C PRO A 1036 8.52 48.64 -9.88
N ALA A 1037 8.84 49.94 -9.85
CA ALA A 1037 9.33 50.67 -11.03
C ALA A 1037 10.62 50.07 -11.62
N SER A 1038 11.42 49.37 -10.82
CA SER A 1038 12.61 48.61 -11.22
C SER A 1038 12.32 47.37 -12.10
N GLU A 1039 11.07 46.94 -12.20
CA GLU A 1039 10.60 45.85 -13.07
C GLU A 1039 9.89 46.35 -14.34
N LEU A 1040 9.56 47.65 -14.41
CA LEU A 1040 8.90 48.27 -15.55
C LEU A 1040 9.92 48.59 -16.67
N THR A 1041 10.57 47.56 -17.22
CA THR A 1041 11.46 47.70 -18.38
C THR A 1041 10.68 47.59 -19.69
N ALA A 1042 10.93 48.51 -20.62
CA ALA A 1042 10.23 48.64 -21.91
C ALA A 1042 10.14 47.31 -22.69
N GLY A 1043 8.95 47.00 -23.22
CA GLY A 1043 8.60 45.71 -23.82
C GLY A 1043 7.46 45.01 -23.07
N THR A 1044 7.23 43.74 -23.35
CA THR A 1044 6.19 42.96 -22.66
C THR A 1044 6.77 42.16 -21.50
N SER A 1045 6.09 42.21 -20.35
CA SER A 1045 6.33 41.36 -19.19
C SER A 1045 5.07 40.56 -18.86
N ALA A 1046 5.23 39.35 -18.34
CA ALA A 1046 4.13 38.52 -17.85
C ALA A 1046 4.23 38.34 -16.34
N VAL A 1047 3.13 38.58 -15.63
CA VAL A 1047 3.00 38.34 -14.19
C VAL A 1047 2.31 37.00 -13.96
N PHE A 1048 2.94 36.16 -13.15
CA PHE A 1048 2.41 34.87 -12.69
C PHE A 1048 2.32 34.88 -11.16
N LEU A 1049 1.23 34.37 -10.60
CA LEU A 1049 1.19 34.04 -9.18
C LEU A 1049 1.95 32.70 -8.98
N ARG A 1050 2.71 32.54 -7.90
CA ARG A 1050 3.60 31.38 -7.70
C ARG A 1050 3.39 30.61 -6.42
N LYS A 1051 3.10 31.28 -5.32
CA LYS A 1051 2.82 30.65 -4.03
C LYS A 1051 1.80 31.51 -3.31
N VAL A 1052 0.83 30.89 -2.65
CA VAL A 1052 0.02 31.55 -1.63
C VAL A 1052 0.10 30.73 -0.34
N THR A 1053 0.27 31.43 0.78
CA THR A 1053 0.34 30.91 2.14
C THR A 1053 -0.73 31.65 2.96
N ASP A 1054 -1.40 30.97 3.89
CA ASP A 1054 -2.43 31.55 4.76
C ASP A 1054 -2.05 31.49 6.25
N ALA A 1055 -2.92 32.03 7.11
CA ALA A 1055 -2.69 32.10 8.56
C ALA A 1055 -2.59 30.73 9.26
N ARG A 1056 -3.03 29.64 8.62
CA ARG A 1056 -2.85 28.25 9.12
C ARG A 1056 -1.54 27.63 8.61
N THR A 1057 -0.66 28.44 8.03
CA THR A 1057 0.58 28.07 7.31
C THR A 1057 0.37 27.23 6.03
N CYS A 1058 -0.88 26.93 5.69
CA CYS A 1058 -1.19 26.10 4.53
C CYS A 1058 -0.68 26.75 3.24
N THR A 1059 0.08 25.99 2.45
CA THR A 1059 0.78 26.50 1.27
C THR A 1059 0.25 25.87 -0.01
N ARG A 1060 -0.11 26.70 -1.01
CA ARG A 1060 -0.35 26.26 -2.40
C ARG A 1060 0.67 26.88 -3.33
N THR A 1061 1.51 26.04 -3.95
CA THR A 1061 2.33 26.43 -5.10
C THR A 1061 1.51 26.39 -6.38
N LEU A 1062 1.53 27.48 -7.15
CA LEU A 1062 0.75 27.68 -8.37
C LEU A 1062 1.62 27.34 -9.58
N PRO A 1063 1.19 26.44 -10.49
CA PRO A 1063 1.97 26.06 -11.65
C PRO A 1063 2.05 27.21 -12.66
N SER A 1064 3.17 27.30 -13.39
CA SER A 1064 3.42 28.34 -14.41
C SER A 1064 2.44 28.33 -15.61
N THR A 1065 1.45 27.45 -15.61
CA THR A 1065 0.36 27.32 -16.60
C THR A 1065 -0.95 27.96 -16.13
N GLU A 1066 -1.06 28.41 -14.87
CA GLU A 1066 -2.19 29.21 -14.41
C GLU A 1066 -2.28 30.56 -15.16
N PRO A 1067 -3.47 31.17 -15.29
CA PRO A 1067 -3.67 32.35 -16.12
C PRO A 1067 -2.81 33.53 -15.64
N ARG A 1068 -2.02 34.08 -16.56
CA ARG A 1068 -1.15 35.24 -16.36
C ARG A 1068 -1.84 36.56 -16.66
N VAL A 1069 -1.28 37.64 -16.12
CA VAL A 1069 -1.55 39.02 -16.55
C VAL A 1069 -0.38 39.52 -17.40
N GLN A 1070 -0.65 40.34 -18.42
CA GLN A 1070 0.40 40.99 -19.20
C GLN A 1070 0.61 42.43 -18.74
N ILE A 1071 1.87 42.86 -18.74
CA ILE A 1071 2.29 44.24 -18.56
C ILE A 1071 2.92 44.65 -19.89
N SER A 1072 2.39 45.69 -20.52
CA SER A 1072 3.01 46.34 -21.68
C SER A 1072 3.66 47.64 -21.20
N VAL A 1073 4.99 47.65 -21.12
CA VAL A 1073 5.73 48.87 -20.80
C VAL A 1073 6.09 49.55 -22.11
N HIS A 1074 5.40 50.65 -22.40
CA HIS A 1074 5.62 51.45 -23.59
C HIS A 1074 6.73 52.48 -23.34
N ALA A 1075 7.70 52.53 -24.25
CA ALA A 1075 8.60 53.68 -24.32
C ALA A 1075 7.77 54.94 -24.62
N ALA A 1076 8.05 56.04 -23.91
CA ALA A 1076 7.48 57.32 -24.28
C ALA A 1076 7.92 57.70 -25.70
N PRO A 1077 7.05 58.32 -26.51
CA PRO A 1077 7.37 58.59 -27.91
C PRO A 1077 8.54 59.56 -27.99
N SER A 1078 9.52 59.24 -28.83
CA SER A 1078 10.70 60.08 -29.03
C SER A 1078 10.74 60.60 -30.46
N ILE A 1079 10.94 61.90 -30.60
CA ILE A 1079 11.29 62.53 -31.88
C ILE A 1079 12.80 62.78 -31.89
N THR A 1080 13.45 62.32 -32.95
CA THR A 1080 14.90 62.44 -33.15
C THR A 1080 15.16 62.89 -34.58
N PRO A 1081 16.21 63.67 -34.88
CA PRO A 1081 16.52 64.00 -36.27
C PRO A 1081 16.97 62.74 -37.01
N LEU A 1082 16.38 62.44 -38.18
CA LEU A 1082 16.75 61.29 -39.04
C LEU A 1082 18.20 61.37 -39.53
N GLN A 1083 18.79 62.56 -39.47
CA GLN A 1083 20.19 62.83 -39.77
C GLN A 1083 20.74 63.66 -38.61
N PRO A 1084 21.72 63.19 -37.83
CA PRO A 1084 22.38 63.98 -36.77
C PRO A 1084 23.37 65.00 -37.36
N LYS A 1085 22.97 65.64 -38.45
CA LYS A 1085 23.57 66.84 -39.02
C LYS A 1085 22.94 68.03 -38.31
N HIS A 1086 23.74 68.98 -37.85
CA HIS A 1086 23.25 70.35 -37.67
C HIS A 1086 23.30 71.12 -39.01
N ASP A 1087 23.87 70.52 -40.06
CA ASP A 1087 24.28 71.16 -41.31
C ASP A 1087 23.85 70.31 -42.54
N PHE A 1088 22.82 70.72 -43.29
CA PHE A 1088 22.13 69.95 -44.35
C PHE A 1088 22.36 70.54 -45.76
N CYS A 1089 22.91 69.81 -46.71
CA CYS A 1089 23.22 70.38 -48.02
C CYS A 1089 21.93 70.72 -48.82
N VAL A 1090 21.93 71.76 -49.66
CA VAL A 1090 20.72 72.19 -50.41
C VAL A 1090 20.14 71.02 -51.22
N GLY A 1091 18.81 70.85 -51.19
CA GLY A 1091 18.11 69.69 -51.74
C GLY A 1091 18.01 68.49 -50.77
N GLU A 1092 18.64 68.52 -49.60
CA GLU A 1092 18.41 67.51 -48.55
C GLU A 1092 17.05 67.73 -47.86
N ARG A 1093 16.53 66.68 -47.22
CA ARG A 1093 15.28 66.74 -46.44
C ARG A 1093 15.62 66.79 -44.96
N LEU A 1094 15.09 67.78 -44.25
CA LEU A 1094 15.03 67.77 -42.79
C LEU A 1094 14.00 66.72 -42.38
N GLY A 1095 14.51 65.52 -42.09
CA GLY A 1095 13.72 64.41 -41.58
C GLY A 1095 13.85 64.29 -40.08
N TYR A 1096 12.75 63.94 -39.42
CA TYR A 1096 12.69 63.57 -38.01
C TYR A 1096 11.99 62.22 -37.87
N SER A 1097 12.63 61.29 -37.15
CA SER A 1097 12.11 59.96 -36.86
C SER A 1097 11.20 60.08 -35.66
N LEU A 1098 9.98 59.59 -35.82
CA LEU A 1098 8.95 59.54 -34.81
C LEU A 1098 8.86 58.10 -34.33
N ASN A 1099 9.45 57.85 -33.17
CA ASN A 1099 9.54 56.53 -32.58
C ASN A 1099 8.40 56.37 -31.58
N GLY A 1100 7.44 55.48 -31.88
CA GLY A 1100 6.14 55.32 -31.22
C GLY A 1100 5.13 54.76 -32.22
N VAL A 1101 3.82 55.00 -32.04
CA VAL A 1101 2.77 54.51 -32.94
C VAL A 1101 2.00 55.65 -33.61
N ALA A 1102 1.99 55.66 -34.94
CA ALA A 1102 1.26 56.65 -35.73
C ALA A 1102 -0.27 56.53 -35.55
N PRO A 1103 -1.05 57.63 -35.66
CA PRO A 1103 -0.61 59.00 -35.97
C PRO A 1103 0.08 59.71 -34.79
N PHE A 1104 1.14 60.45 -35.11
CA PHE A 1104 1.87 61.31 -34.18
C PHE A 1104 1.40 62.75 -34.26
N THR A 1105 1.55 63.50 -33.17
CA THR A 1105 1.40 64.97 -33.15
C THR A 1105 2.73 65.62 -32.77
N ILE A 1106 3.19 66.57 -33.59
CA ILE A 1106 4.49 67.24 -33.51
C ILE A 1106 4.29 68.75 -33.36
N TYR A 1107 5.03 69.36 -32.44
CA TYR A 1107 5.01 70.80 -32.16
C TYR A 1107 6.39 71.38 -32.47
N TYR A 1108 6.48 72.43 -33.31
CA TYR A 1108 7.74 72.90 -33.89
C TYR A 1108 7.77 74.39 -34.26
N THR A 1109 8.96 74.92 -34.58
CA THR A 1109 9.22 76.31 -35.00
C THR A 1109 10.05 76.36 -36.28
N PHE A 1110 9.85 77.39 -37.10
CA PHE A 1110 10.74 77.73 -38.23
C PHE A 1110 10.77 79.24 -38.40
N GLY A 1111 11.96 79.84 -38.51
CA GLY A 1111 12.11 81.30 -38.58
C GLY A 1111 11.35 82.06 -37.46
N GLY A 1112 11.32 81.50 -36.24
CA GLY A 1112 10.67 82.09 -35.07
C GLY A 1112 9.14 81.91 -34.96
N LYS A 1113 8.48 81.11 -35.82
CA LYS A 1113 7.01 80.94 -35.79
C LYS A 1113 6.59 79.52 -35.37
N THR A 1114 5.83 79.40 -34.27
CA THR A 1114 5.31 78.15 -33.71
C THR A 1114 4.21 77.52 -34.58
N ARG A 1115 4.24 76.20 -34.75
CA ARG A 1115 3.30 75.40 -35.55
C ARG A 1115 3.06 74.02 -34.92
N LYS A 1116 1.93 73.40 -35.27
CA LYS A 1116 1.64 71.98 -35.02
C LYS A 1116 1.49 71.22 -36.34
N ALA A 1117 1.85 69.95 -36.36
CA ALA A 1117 1.58 69.04 -37.47
C ALA A 1117 1.25 67.63 -36.98
N THR A 1118 0.28 67.00 -37.62
CA THR A 1118 -0.02 65.57 -37.45
C THR A 1118 0.73 64.77 -38.51
N SER A 1119 1.37 63.67 -38.12
CA SER A 1119 2.05 62.76 -39.03
C SER A 1119 1.46 61.36 -38.90
N SER A 1120 0.76 60.91 -39.96
CA SER A 1120 0.30 59.51 -40.07
C SER A 1120 1.42 58.52 -40.40
N SER A 1121 2.66 58.99 -40.61
CA SER A 1121 3.87 58.17 -40.74
C SER A 1121 4.80 58.37 -39.55
N THR A 1122 5.70 57.41 -39.34
CA THR A 1122 6.85 57.48 -38.40
C THR A 1122 7.96 58.44 -38.85
N THR A 1123 7.75 59.23 -39.90
CA THR A 1123 8.78 60.11 -40.49
C THR A 1123 8.21 61.50 -40.80
N PHE A 1124 8.46 62.46 -39.92
CA PHE A 1124 8.17 63.87 -40.20
C PHE A 1124 9.27 64.43 -41.11
N GLN A 1125 9.04 64.49 -42.41
CA GLN A 1125 10.01 65.04 -43.38
C GLN A 1125 9.55 66.38 -43.97
N ARG A 1126 10.51 67.26 -44.21
CA ARG A 1126 10.36 68.56 -44.87
C ARG A 1126 11.55 68.84 -45.78
N LEU A 1127 11.31 69.28 -47.02
CA LEU A 1127 12.38 69.57 -47.99
C LEU A 1127 13.07 70.91 -47.69
N ALA A 1128 14.41 70.94 -47.69
CA ALA A 1128 15.20 72.16 -47.59
C ALA A 1128 15.25 72.87 -48.95
N GLU A 1129 14.27 73.74 -49.19
CA GLU A 1129 14.19 74.59 -50.38
C GLU A 1129 15.27 75.69 -50.41
N THR A 1130 15.67 76.20 -49.25
CA THR A 1130 16.66 77.27 -49.05
C THR A 1130 17.38 77.10 -47.71
N ALA A 1131 18.50 77.80 -47.50
CA ALA A 1131 19.23 77.79 -46.23
C ALA A 1131 18.52 78.63 -45.14
N GLY A 1132 18.46 78.10 -43.91
CA GLY A 1132 17.79 78.72 -42.76
C GLY A 1132 17.77 77.81 -41.53
N VAL A 1133 17.12 78.26 -40.44
CA VAL A 1133 17.13 77.58 -39.12
C VAL A 1133 15.75 77.10 -38.67
N PHE A 1134 15.69 75.86 -38.17
CA PHE A 1134 14.48 75.10 -37.80
C PHE A 1134 14.60 74.47 -36.40
N GLU A 1135 13.51 74.31 -35.63
CA GLU A 1135 13.50 73.75 -34.26
C GLU A 1135 12.20 72.97 -33.88
N ILE A 1136 12.24 72.07 -32.89
CA ILE A 1136 11.09 71.23 -32.41
C ILE A 1136 10.93 71.28 -30.88
N THR A 1137 9.69 71.27 -30.35
CA THR A 1137 9.37 71.44 -28.92
C THR A 1137 8.64 70.28 -28.21
N ALA A 1138 7.84 69.44 -28.89
CA ALA A 1138 7.15 68.30 -28.25
C ALA A 1138 6.65 67.24 -29.25
N VAL A 1139 6.37 66.03 -28.74
CA VAL A 1139 5.77 64.91 -29.49
C VAL A 1139 4.80 64.07 -28.65
N SER A 1140 3.74 63.55 -29.27
CA SER A 1140 2.91 62.46 -28.75
C SER A 1140 2.53 61.47 -29.85
N ASP A 1141 2.15 60.25 -29.47
CA ASP A 1141 1.76 59.16 -30.38
C ASP A 1141 0.42 58.53 -29.98
N ALA A 1142 -0.20 57.81 -30.91
CA ALA A 1142 -1.56 57.28 -30.73
C ALA A 1142 -1.64 55.93 -30.01
N GLY A 1143 -0.54 55.18 -29.91
CA GLY A 1143 -0.55 53.80 -29.39
C GLY A 1143 0.09 53.60 -28.02
N SER A 1144 0.91 54.55 -27.53
CA SER A 1144 1.30 54.59 -26.12
C SER A 1144 0.41 55.51 -25.28
N GLY A 1145 -0.12 56.59 -25.87
CA GLY A 1145 -0.80 57.68 -25.16
C GLY A 1145 0.11 58.55 -24.28
N CYS A 1146 1.40 58.22 -24.17
CA CYS A 1146 2.38 59.01 -23.43
C CYS A 1146 2.71 60.31 -24.21
N LYS A 1147 2.94 61.42 -23.50
CA LYS A 1147 3.40 62.71 -24.07
C LYS A 1147 4.87 62.94 -23.70
N ALA A 1148 5.69 63.38 -24.65
CA ALA A 1148 7.10 63.73 -24.42
C ALA A 1148 7.42 65.17 -24.83
N GLU A 1149 8.33 65.80 -24.09
CA GLU A 1149 8.77 67.20 -24.28
C GLU A 1149 10.25 67.19 -24.71
N VAL A 1150 10.61 67.96 -25.74
CA VAL A 1150 11.83 67.75 -26.54
C VAL A 1150 12.39 69.09 -27.04
N ASN A 1151 13.69 69.19 -27.34
CA ASN A 1151 14.32 70.37 -27.93
C ASN A 1151 15.39 69.94 -28.97
N LEU A 1152 15.32 70.42 -30.22
CA LEU A 1152 16.16 70.03 -31.37
C LEU A 1152 16.27 71.17 -32.41
N SER A 1153 17.40 71.34 -33.15
CA SER A 1153 17.56 72.38 -34.22
C SER A 1153 18.60 72.11 -35.35
N ALA A 1154 18.54 72.83 -36.50
CA ALA A 1154 19.35 72.58 -37.75
C ALA A 1154 19.56 73.78 -38.75
N THR A 1155 20.56 73.69 -39.67
CA THR A 1155 21.19 74.69 -40.64
C THR A 1155 21.69 74.01 -41.99
N ILE A 1156 22.21 74.66 -43.10
CA ILE A 1156 22.29 74.11 -44.54
C ILE A 1156 23.54 74.42 -45.54
N HIS A 1157 24.05 73.51 -46.49
CA HIS A 1157 25.42 73.45 -47.27
C HIS A 1157 25.62 72.84 -48.79
N GLY A 1158 26.83 72.43 -49.36
CA GLY A 1158 27.17 71.92 -50.80
C GLY A 1158 28.47 71.01 -51.18
N ARG A 1159 28.74 70.47 -52.44
CA ARG A 1159 29.36 69.07 -52.87
C ARG A 1159 30.55 68.85 -53.97
N PRO A 1160 31.22 67.62 -54.23
CA PRO A 1160 32.51 67.27 -55.02
C PRO A 1160 32.64 66.13 -56.19
N SER A 1161 33.83 65.46 -56.57
CA SER A 1161 34.08 64.44 -57.72
C SER A 1161 35.33 63.39 -57.76
N ALA A 1162 35.47 62.30 -58.63
CA ALA A 1162 36.56 61.19 -58.63
C ALA A 1162 36.80 60.18 -59.88
N ARG A 1163 37.79 59.19 -59.89
CA ARG A 1163 38.22 58.15 -60.96
C ARG A 1163 38.94 56.78 -60.54
N VAL A 1164 39.16 55.76 -61.45
CA VAL A 1164 39.73 54.36 -61.22
C VAL A 1164 40.57 53.72 -62.36
N SER A 1165 41.55 52.84 -62.07
CA SER A 1165 42.24 51.82 -62.94
C SER A 1165 42.51 52.17 -64.43
N GLU A 1166 42.76 53.45 -64.72
CA GLU A 1166 42.62 54.09 -66.05
C GLU A 1166 41.23 53.94 -66.73
N GLY A 1167 40.50 52.86 -66.48
CA GLY A 1167 39.09 52.63 -66.79
C GLY A 1167 38.73 51.23 -67.31
N ARG A 1168 39.31 50.14 -66.75
CA ARG A 1168 39.27 48.75 -67.32
C ARG A 1168 38.94 47.65 -66.25
N GLU A 1169 38.90 46.33 -66.55
CA GLU A 1169 38.18 45.27 -65.74
C GLU A 1169 38.85 43.84 -65.57
N THR A 1170 38.48 43.03 -64.54
CA THR A 1170 39.14 41.79 -63.97
C THR A 1170 38.20 40.68 -63.35
N GLU A 1171 38.64 39.43 -63.00
CA GLU A 1171 37.81 38.36 -62.32
C GLU A 1171 38.62 37.22 -61.55
N GLN A 1172 38.08 36.51 -60.51
CA GLN A 1172 38.74 35.41 -59.69
C GLN A 1172 37.75 34.66 -58.71
N ASP A 1173 38.17 33.56 -58.02
CA ASP A 1173 37.51 32.79 -56.89
C ASP A 1173 38.58 32.06 -55.96
N ILE A 1174 38.25 31.56 -54.73
CA ILE A 1174 39.15 30.86 -53.73
C ILE A 1174 38.41 29.84 -52.77
N HIS A 1175 39.14 29.18 -51.85
CA HIS A 1175 38.61 28.46 -50.66
C HIS A 1175 38.44 29.40 -49.43
N GLU A 1176 38.29 28.88 -48.21
CA GLU A 1176 38.22 29.65 -46.94
C GLU A 1176 39.63 30.26 -46.59
N GLY A 1177 40.20 31.09 -47.51
CA GLY A 1177 41.47 31.85 -47.45
C GLY A 1177 42.15 32.18 -48.82
N GLY A 1178 42.71 33.40 -49.02
CA GLY A 1178 43.45 33.84 -50.25
C GLY A 1178 43.87 35.34 -50.28
N SER A 1179 44.47 35.88 -51.37
CA SER A 1179 44.52 37.36 -51.72
C SER A 1179 45.26 37.86 -53.02
N ALA A 1180 44.94 39.08 -53.55
CA ALA A 1180 45.45 39.85 -54.75
C ALA A 1180 45.16 41.43 -54.73
N ASP A 1181 45.53 42.30 -55.73
CA ASP A 1181 45.76 43.80 -55.61
C ASP A 1181 45.15 44.83 -56.68
N ILE A 1182 44.92 46.16 -56.38
CA ILE A 1182 44.28 47.24 -57.28
C ILE A 1182 44.63 48.79 -57.01
N GLU A 1183 44.08 49.84 -57.73
CA GLU A 1183 44.46 51.32 -57.71
C GLU A 1183 43.40 52.46 -58.14
N PHE A 1184 43.44 53.74 -57.61
CA PHE A 1184 42.38 54.83 -57.71
C PHE A 1184 42.80 56.38 -57.73
N LYS A 1185 41.85 57.39 -57.95
CA LYS A 1185 42.02 58.91 -57.94
C LYS A 1185 40.78 59.82 -57.58
N PHE A 1186 40.91 61.11 -57.10
CA PHE A 1186 39.84 61.97 -56.44
C PHE A 1186 39.85 63.55 -56.70
N GLY A 1187 38.88 64.37 -56.17
CA GLY A 1187 38.89 65.89 -56.14
C GLY A 1187 37.65 66.67 -55.55
N GLY A 1188 37.81 67.87 -54.93
CA GLY A 1188 36.78 68.63 -54.15
C GLY A 1188 37.34 69.63 -53.08
N VAL A 1189 36.61 70.01 -52.02
CA VAL A 1189 37.20 70.75 -50.84
C VAL A 1189 37.77 69.77 -49.81
N GLY A 1190 39.09 69.52 -49.86
CA GLY A 1190 39.75 68.44 -49.11
C GLY A 1190 39.62 68.47 -47.57
N PRO A 1191 39.92 67.35 -46.88
CA PRO A 1191 40.46 66.09 -47.43
C PRO A 1191 39.41 65.24 -48.17
N TRP A 1192 39.87 64.25 -48.94
CA TRP A 1192 39.00 63.40 -49.77
C TRP A 1192 38.75 62.03 -49.17
N GLU A 1193 37.48 61.63 -49.23
CA GLU A 1193 36.98 60.31 -48.86
C GLU A 1193 36.30 59.72 -50.09
N PHE A 1194 36.81 58.61 -50.62
CA PHE A 1194 36.24 57.90 -51.77
C PHE A 1194 35.89 56.46 -51.39
N THR A 1195 35.20 55.74 -52.27
CA THR A 1195 34.82 54.35 -51.97
C THR A 1195 34.87 53.47 -53.22
N TRP A 1196 35.49 52.30 -53.10
CA TRP A 1196 35.36 51.20 -54.06
C TRP A 1196 34.49 50.05 -53.54
N ALA A 1197 33.91 49.30 -54.47
CA ALA A 1197 32.70 48.50 -54.32
C ALA A 1197 32.86 47.17 -55.03
N ARG A 1198 32.94 46.09 -54.26
CA ARG A 1198 33.04 44.68 -54.63
C ARG A 1198 31.62 44.10 -54.88
N PHE A 1199 31.28 43.36 -55.96
CA PHE A 1199 29.95 42.69 -56.22
C PHE A 1199 29.99 41.15 -56.49
N LYS A 1200 28.88 40.48 -56.87
CA LYS A 1200 28.70 39.00 -56.89
C LYS A 1200 28.83 38.29 -58.26
N LEU A 1201 29.23 37.00 -58.24
CA LEU A 1201 29.43 36.14 -59.42
C LEU A 1201 28.07 35.69 -59.91
N GLU A 1202 27.57 36.37 -60.92
CA GLU A 1202 26.33 35.98 -61.59
C GLU A 1202 26.58 35.81 -63.09
N GLY A 1203 26.01 34.74 -63.65
CA GLY A 1203 26.52 34.12 -64.88
C GLY A 1203 26.60 35.06 -66.09
N LYS A 1204 27.70 34.93 -66.86
CA LYS A 1204 28.05 35.72 -68.06
C LYS A 1204 28.44 37.19 -67.79
N GLY A 1205 29.36 37.41 -66.84
CA GLY A 1205 30.10 38.67 -66.70
C GLY A 1205 29.25 39.90 -66.33
N LYS A 1206 28.01 39.70 -65.88
CA LYS A 1206 27.16 40.78 -65.36
C LYS A 1206 27.51 41.02 -63.89
N LYS A 1207 27.34 42.26 -63.42
CA LYS A 1207 27.44 42.57 -61.99
C LYS A 1207 26.25 41.96 -61.26
N GLY A 1208 26.49 41.02 -60.35
CA GLY A 1208 25.53 40.66 -59.31
C GLY A 1208 25.46 41.73 -58.21
N ALA A 1209 24.88 41.40 -57.05
CA ALA A 1209 24.80 42.31 -55.89
C ALA A 1209 26.18 42.62 -55.24
N VAL A 1210 26.34 43.79 -54.61
CA VAL A 1210 27.54 44.16 -53.82
C VAL A 1210 27.85 43.10 -52.74
N LEU A 1211 29.13 42.80 -52.51
CA LEU A 1211 29.65 41.81 -51.55
C LEU A 1211 30.74 42.32 -50.57
N GLU A 1212 31.42 43.43 -50.85
CA GLU A 1212 32.30 44.22 -49.94
C GLU A 1212 32.33 45.64 -50.51
N MET A 1213 32.60 46.66 -49.69
CA MET A 1213 32.73 48.02 -50.22
C MET A 1213 33.53 48.87 -49.24
N ARG A 1214 34.83 49.10 -49.52
CA ARG A 1214 35.68 49.87 -48.60
C ARG A 1214 35.84 51.31 -49.02
N SER A 1215 35.75 52.18 -48.03
CA SER A 1215 36.00 53.62 -48.19
C SER A 1215 37.44 53.94 -47.80
N GLU A 1216 38.14 54.67 -48.66
CA GLU A 1216 39.54 55.02 -48.48
C GLU A 1216 39.67 56.54 -48.48
N MET A 1217 40.65 57.03 -47.71
CA MET A 1217 40.94 58.45 -47.61
C MET A 1217 42.32 58.71 -48.17
N SER A 1218 42.46 59.82 -48.90
CA SER A 1218 43.75 60.27 -49.38
C SER A 1218 43.85 61.78 -49.20
N GLU A 1219 44.91 62.20 -48.50
CA GLU A 1219 45.37 63.59 -48.45
C GLU A 1219 46.02 64.00 -49.79
N SER A 1220 46.42 62.99 -50.59
CA SER A 1220 46.84 63.10 -51.98
C SER A 1220 45.68 62.73 -52.92
N ASP A 1221 45.96 62.67 -54.22
CA ASP A 1221 44.96 62.39 -55.25
C ASP A 1221 45.09 60.96 -55.86
N THR A 1222 45.68 59.99 -55.13
CA THR A 1222 45.93 58.57 -55.55
C THR A 1222 45.79 57.53 -54.40
N PHE A 1223 45.62 56.22 -54.71
CA PHE A 1223 45.56 55.09 -53.73
C PHE A 1223 45.76 53.65 -54.32
N ARG A 1224 46.13 52.61 -53.52
CA ARG A 1224 46.29 51.16 -53.89
C ARG A 1224 45.84 50.12 -52.82
N LEU A 1225 45.40 48.91 -53.22
CA LEU A 1225 44.67 47.89 -52.41
C LEU A 1225 45.21 46.44 -52.49
N ARG A 1226 44.95 45.59 -51.47
CA ARG A 1226 44.97 44.09 -51.49
C ARG A 1226 43.69 43.46 -50.85
N ALA A 1227 43.13 42.39 -51.43
CA ALA A 1227 41.88 41.72 -51.01
C ALA A 1227 41.88 40.20 -51.31
N GLY A 1228 41.05 39.39 -50.64
CA GLY A 1228 41.16 37.91 -50.71
C GLY A 1228 39.92 37.15 -50.25
N GLU A 1229 38.78 37.54 -50.82
CA GLU A 1229 37.43 37.18 -50.38
C GLU A 1229 36.46 37.56 -51.55
N GLU A 1230 35.17 37.78 -51.34
CA GLU A 1230 34.14 37.68 -52.39
C GLU A 1230 33.80 38.95 -53.24
N GLY A 1231 34.49 39.39 -54.33
CA GLY A 1231 33.74 40.18 -55.35
C GLY A 1231 34.29 41.24 -56.38
N ILE A 1232 33.35 41.79 -57.16
CA ILE A 1232 33.48 42.77 -58.26
C ILE A 1232 34.00 44.19 -57.91
N TYR A 1233 35.28 44.54 -57.82
CA TYR A 1233 35.74 45.88 -57.33
C TYR A 1233 35.57 47.12 -58.28
N GLU A 1234 34.78 48.17 -57.93
CA GLU A 1234 34.59 49.47 -58.67
C GLU A 1234 34.57 50.74 -57.79
N VAL A 1235 34.99 51.95 -58.21
CA VAL A 1235 34.64 53.18 -57.43
C VAL A 1235 33.22 53.67 -57.66
N ALA A 1236 32.56 54.08 -56.57
CA ALA A 1236 31.14 54.40 -56.49
C ALA A 1236 30.82 55.82 -55.97
N ARG A 1237 31.73 56.41 -55.17
CA ARG A 1237 31.46 57.60 -54.35
C ARG A 1237 32.70 58.47 -54.15
N VAL A 1238 32.46 59.76 -53.92
CA VAL A 1238 33.46 60.70 -53.41
C VAL A 1238 32.82 61.82 -52.59
N LYS A 1239 33.48 62.16 -51.49
CA LYS A 1239 33.06 63.14 -50.49
C LYS A 1239 34.21 64.10 -50.18
N ASP A 1240 33.83 65.31 -49.79
CA ASP A 1240 34.73 66.36 -49.34
C ASP A 1240 34.40 66.77 -47.90
N ARG A 1241 34.90 67.93 -47.44
CA ARG A 1241 34.73 68.40 -46.07
C ARG A 1241 33.27 68.51 -45.61
N TYR A 1242 32.31 68.84 -46.49
CA TYR A 1242 30.92 69.12 -46.07
C TYR A 1242 29.85 68.29 -46.78
N CYS A 1243 30.01 68.00 -48.07
CA CYS A 1243 29.02 67.20 -48.79
C CYS A 1243 29.66 66.24 -49.82
N GLU A 1244 28.83 65.61 -50.64
CA GLU A 1244 29.16 64.34 -51.27
C GLU A 1244 28.46 64.17 -52.62
N THR A 1245 29.13 63.49 -53.54
CA THR A 1245 28.67 63.15 -54.90
C THR A 1245 28.80 61.65 -55.13
N ARG A 1246 27.85 61.08 -55.87
CA ARG A 1246 27.76 59.63 -56.15
C ARG A 1246 27.37 59.41 -57.61
N ARG A 1247 27.71 58.23 -58.15
CA ARG A 1247 27.23 57.84 -59.47
C ARG A 1247 25.88 57.13 -59.35
N GLU A 1248 24.92 57.53 -60.16
CA GLU A 1248 23.66 56.80 -60.30
C GLU A 1248 23.91 55.37 -60.81
N GLY A 1249 23.13 54.42 -60.30
CA GLY A 1249 23.25 53.00 -60.65
C GLY A 1249 24.32 52.20 -59.89
N VAL A 1250 25.08 52.81 -58.98
CA VAL A 1250 25.99 52.08 -58.07
C VAL A 1250 25.52 52.25 -56.63
N GLU A 1251 24.80 51.25 -56.11
CA GLU A 1251 24.29 51.29 -54.74
C GLU A 1251 25.40 51.12 -53.70
N MET A 1252 25.71 52.23 -53.05
CA MET A 1252 26.72 52.34 -51.98
C MET A 1252 26.30 51.57 -50.71
N GLY A 1253 26.72 50.30 -50.61
CA GLY A 1253 26.67 49.50 -49.39
C GLY A 1253 27.46 50.16 -48.26
N LYS A 1254 26.72 50.71 -47.27
CA LYS A 1254 27.33 51.32 -46.08
C LYS A 1254 27.74 50.24 -45.08
N GLU A 1255 28.97 49.73 -45.16
CA GLU A 1255 29.85 49.41 -44.01
C GLU A 1255 31.16 48.76 -44.44
N GLU A 1256 32.21 49.56 -44.65
CA GLU A 1256 33.56 49.33 -44.07
C GLU A 1256 34.48 50.54 -44.31
N VAL A 1257 34.51 51.46 -43.35
CA VAL A 1257 35.74 52.03 -42.75
C VAL A 1257 35.33 52.94 -41.59
N ARG A 1258 35.54 52.46 -40.36
CA ARG A 1258 35.66 53.32 -39.16
C ARG A 1258 36.42 52.66 -38.01
N LYS A 1259 37.61 52.10 -38.29
CA LYS A 1259 38.53 51.68 -37.21
C LYS A 1259 40.01 51.58 -37.65
N ARG A 1260 40.67 52.74 -37.78
CA ARG A 1260 42.12 52.91 -37.56
C ARG A 1260 42.50 54.40 -37.45
N LEU A 1261 42.30 54.93 -36.26
CA LEU A 1261 42.83 56.16 -35.63
C LEU A 1261 42.04 56.26 -34.31
N THR A 1262 42.63 56.30 -33.12
CA THR A 1262 44.05 56.40 -32.70
C THR A 1262 44.45 55.22 -31.80
N ASN A 1263 45.58 55.37 -31.07
CA ASN A 1263 45.73 54.80 -29.72
C ASN A 1263 44.60 55.27 -28.80
#